data_AF-A0A2T7UH58-F1
#
_entry.id   AF-A0A2T7UH58-F1
#
_cell.length_a   1.000
_cell.length_b   1.000
_cell.length_c   1.000
_cell.angle_alpha   90.00
_cell.angle_beta   90.00
_cell.angle_gamma   90.00
#
_symmetry.space_group_name_H-M   'P 1'
#
loop_
_entity.id
_entity.type
_entity.pdbx_description
1 polymer ?
#
loop_
_entity_poly.entity_id
_entity_poly.type
_entity_poly.pdbx_seq_one_letter_code
_entity_poly.pdbx_strand_id
1 'polypeptide(L)'
;MTQHVKKPRIGLIMTEDAVSMDTPKLMGRQSAGHGFLKACLQNPDLRERITLVTPSGKPREAVQAVVKSLTAKESSPAPLPCLDLNAPAQWAALDVLHMPAPLANLQMSQRSAWRLNHLVFSGVTHTISSAHVMQQLADYVSAPTRPSDALICTSQSVRTAVERIWRVEKAVLQRRFGKFERQPELPGLPIIPLGVHTQDFAFSPADRLAARTTLGFSPQDLVVLFVGRLSFHAKANPVALYRAVAEVAVRTGQRIRILECGWFANDATEKAFNEVALQHNVQVLRLDGRKPHALKRSLAAADVFCSLSDNIQETFGLTPIEAMAAGLPCILSDWDGYRETLQHGQHGFLIPTQMPGPSGLDRIEQRFASEQLNYDHYIGHMQAVTAVDVELTVQALQTLATRPDLRQQMGAAGQAHVRQHYDWAGVVAQYEALWTEQTARQAQHRGIRLPRVNAAQLSPADLFRHYPTQRLTPDTPLYLAPTTGVYTGKAAASAAQAARQWDMWAFLAQHWIAGPDQVSKATLALHPEQAQSIQHWGQTQQLSRPQSLRLAAWLIKIGQASTQPPAPDSALRSVHLIAGDKQHAAQADLRRLLTDKRCLLSQTPGTLQEQLHQIQLSGGHAVLLSPQETLHDFWLVERLHDAFARFALVKLSPNALAIRHDLLVQLTGLTAKSALQNLNWPTPSARIYAALQQAAQKHQRPTGDWPVALSPATVAQKSKKQALADAPLVYPAPPPGQLVFVCATRLSTADFWTQAPLGLALTDLQNRGVDFRLELASHNTSPLATHYNKAIALSQADSMLVFLHDDVRLDDFAIAQRLSEALAVFDVVGVAGNKGVNPGQGAWAFAEKMGTWDLPHKLLGGLHHITPKHPNGFSLYGPTRAAARLLDGVFIAARAGTLQEAHVQFAPELAFHLYDLDFCLQAHRAGLRLGVWPIAITHFSAGDFSTESWKNAYKTYRQLHWPQATQKADKVAPNPAATKPLAAD
;
A
#
# COMPACT_ATOMS: atom_id res chain seq x y z
N MET A 1 16.62 -73.98 4.25
CA MET A 1 16.75 -73.38 2.92
C MET A 1 16.29 -71.93 2.98
N THR A 2 17.22 -70.98 2.97
CA THR A 2 16.90 -69.56 2.76
C THR A 2 16.47 -69.39 1.30
N GLN A 3 15.20 -69.07 1.06
CA GLN A 3 14.77 -68.66 -0.28
C GLN A 3 15.55 -67.40 -0.68
N HIS A 4 16.29 -67.46 -1.79
CA HIS A 4 16.83 -66.24 -2.40
C HIS A 4 15.66 -65.39 -2.85
N VAL A 5 15.34 -64.34 -2.09
CA VAL A 5 14.35 -63.34 -2.48
C VAL A 5 14.86 -62.67 -3.74
N LYS A 6 14.23 -62.97 -4.88
CA LYS A 6 14.59 -62.39 -6.17
C LYS A 6 14.38 -60.88 -6.12
N LYS A 7 15.48 -60.12 -6.14
CA LYS A 7 15.43 -58.65 -6.10
C LYS A 7 14.61 -58.12 -7.29
N PRO A 8 13.75 -57.10 -7.08
CA PRO A 8 12.83 -56.63 -8.11
C PRO A 8 13.54 -55.82 -9.22
N ARG A 9 13.01 -55.91 -10.44
CA ARG A 9 13.32 -55.00 -11.55
C ARG A 9 12.50 -53.73 -11.40
N ILE A 10 13.16 -52.57 -11.38
CA ILE A 10 12.57 -51.30 -10.96
C ILE A 10 12.51 -50.34 -12.14
N GLY A 11 11.30 -49.97 -12.55
CA GLY A 11 11.07 -48.83 -13.43
C GLY A 11 11.07 -47.53 -12.62
N LEU A 12 11.87 -46.55 -13.00
CA LEU A 12 11.79 -45.19 -12.48
C LEU A 12 11.11 -44.30 -13.52
N ILE A 13 9.91 -43.77 -13.22
CA ILE A 13 9.28 -42.76 -14.08
C ILE A 13 10.07 -41.45 -13.94
N MET A 14 10.90 -41.16 -14.93
CA MET A 14 11.75 -39.97 -14.94
C MET A 14 11.32 -39.08 -16.10
N THR A 15 10.97 -37.83 -15.78
CA THR A 15 10.76 -36.76 -16.76
C THR A 15 11.87 -35.73 -16.59
N GLU A 16 12.09 -34.89 -17.59
CA GLU A 16 13.00 -33.75 -17.46
C GLU A 16 12.63 -32.87 -16.24
N ASP A 17 11.33 -32.61 -16.03
CA ASP A 17 10.80 -31.90 -14.85
C ASP A 17 10.95 -32.64 -13.51
N ALA A 18 11.42 -33.90 -13.49
CA ALA A 18 11.66 -34.65 -12.25
C ALA A 18 13.14 -34.64 -11.82
N VAL A 19 14.09 -34.50 -12.76
CA VAL A 19 15.52 -34.72 -12.48
C VAL A 19 16.48 -33.69 -13.09
N SER A 20 16.03 -32.82 -14.00
CA SER A 20 16.88 -31.82 -14.61
C SER A 20 17.06 -30.60 -13.71
N MET A 21 18.30 -30.39 -13.26
CA MET A 21 18.73 -29.20 -12.52
C MET A 21 19.00 -28.01 -13.44
N ASP A 22 19.16 -28.26 -14.74
CA ASP A 22 19.45 -27.25 -15.77
C ASP A 22 18.18 -26.56 -16.30
N THR A 23 17.01 -26.91 -15.75
CA THR A 23 15.78 -26.17 -16.03
C THR A 23 15.86 -24.76 -15.44
N PRO A 24 15.26 -23.74 -16.08
CA PRO A 24 15.19 -22.39 -15.54
C PRO A 24 14.52 -22.25 -14.16
N LYS A 25 13.91 -23.31 -13.59
CA LYS A 25 12.99 -23.14 -12.45
C LYS A 25 12.97 -24.36 -11.52
N LEU A 26 14.10 -24.55 -10.84
CA LEU A 26 14.28 -25.58 -9.84
C LEU A 26 13.23 -25.51 -8.71
N MET A 27 12.67 -26.65 -8.36
CA MET A 27 11.67 -26.88 -7.31
C MET A 27 12.12 -28.05 -6.42
N GLY A 28 11.58 -28.16 -5.21
CA GLY A 28 11.98 -29.18 -4.24
C GLY A 28 11.78 -30.61 -4.73
N ARG A 29 10.76 -30.86 -5.57
CA ARG A 29 10.58 -32.16 -6.25
C ARG A 29 11.70 -32.49 -7.25
N GLN A 30 12.27 -31.48 -7.92
CA GLN A 30 13.37 -31.65 -8.88
C GLN A 30 14.70 -31.81 -8.14
N SER A 31 14.95 -30.99 -7.11
CA SER A 31 16.11 -31.15 -6.23
C SER A 31 16.08 -32.52 -5.52
N ALA A 32 14.91 -32.94 -5.04
CA ALA A 32 14.73 -34.25 -4.41
C ALA A 32 14.78 -35.40 -5.42
N GLY A 33 14.17 -35.28 -6.59
CA GLY A 33 14.25 -36.30 -7.65
C GLY A 33 15.65 -36.46 -8.21
N HIS A 34 16.40 -35.36 -8.36
CA HIS A 34 17.82 -35.38 -8.75
C HIS A 34 18.71 -35.95 -7.64
N GLY A 35 18.52 -35.54 -6.38
CA GLY A 35 19.24 -36.09 -5.22
C GLY A 35 18.98 -37.59 -5.04
N PHE A 36 17.72 -38.01 -5.20
CA PHE A 36 17.30 -39.40 -5.19
C PHE A 36 17.91 -40.21 -6.35
N LEU A 37 17.84 -39.71 -7.60
CA LEU A 37 18.46 -40.38 -8.75
C LEU A 37 19.97 -40.52 -8.56
N LYS A 38 20.65 -39.46 -8.10
CA LYS A 38 22.08 -39.45 -7.78
C LYS A 38 22.42 -40.53 -6.75
N ALA A 39 21.65 -40.64 -5.67
CA ALA A 39 21.90 -41.63 -4.64
C ALA A 39 21.59 -43.07 -5.11
N CYS A 40 20.56 -43.26 -5.94
CA CYS A 40 20.28 -44.55 -6.58
C CYS A 40 21.43 -45.02 -7.49
N LEU A 41 22.01 -44.09 -8.28
CA LEU A 41 23.15 -44.38 -9.16
C LEU A 41 24.46 -44.68 -8.41
N GLN A 42 24.61 -44.13 -7.21
CA GLN A 42 25.74 -44.37 -6.31
C GLN A 42 25.68 -45.72 -5.56
N ASN A 43 24.57 -46.48 -5.67
CA ASN A 43 24.43 -47.83 -5.15
C ASN A 43 24.55 -48.85 -6.31
N PRO A 44 25.66 -49.62 -6.43
CA PRO A 44 25.89 -50.51 -7.58
C PRO A 44 24.82 -51.59 -7.78
N ASP A 45 24.39 -52.27 -6.70
CA ASP A 45 23.40 -53.35 -6.77
C ASP A 45 22.00 -52.85 -7.16
N LEU A 46 21.66 -51.63 -6.75
CA LEU A 46 20.41 -50.99 -7.13
C LEU A 46 20.43 -50.54 -8.60
N ARG A 47 21.56 -50.00 -9.07
CA ARG A 47 21.74 -49.52 -10.44
C ARG A 47 21.52 -50.61 -11.50
N GLU A 48 22.03 -51.82 -11.29
CA GLU A 48 21.87 -52.95 -12.23
C GLU A 48 20.40 -53.36 -12.44
N ARG A 49 19.50 -52.97 -11.53
CA ARG A 49 18.07 -53.32 -11.56
C ARG A 49 17.17 -52.17 -12.02
N ILE A 50 17.72 -50.99 -12.28
CA ILE A 50 16.96 -49.80 -12.70
C ILE A 50 16.75 -49.79 -14.22
N THR A 51 15.49 -49.58 -14.60
CA THR A 51 15.06 -49.21 -15.95
C THR A 51 14.44 -47.81 -15.89
N LEU A 52 14.82 -46.93 -16.79
CA LEU A 52 14.20 -45.60 -16.91
C LEU A 52 12.88 -45.71 -17.69
N VAL A 53 11.84 -45.05 -17.23
CA VAL A 53 10.54 -44.97 -17.95
C VAL A 53 10.27 -43.51 -18.27
N THR A 54 10.41 -43.16 -19.55
CA THR A 54 10.39 -41.77 -20.04
C THR A 54 9.48 -41.66 -21.27
N PRO A 55 8.86 -40.50 -21.56
CA PRO A 55 8.32 -40.25 -22.88
C PRO A 55 9.42 -40.40 -23.95
N SER A 56 9.08 -40.91 -25.14
CA SER A 56 10.01 -40.97 -26.28
C SER A 56 10.36 -39.59 -26.86
N GLY A 57 11.46 -39.53 -27.62
CA GLY A 57 12.01 -38.30 -28.19
C GLY A 57 12.77 -37.45 -27.16
N LYS A 58 12.74 -36.12 -27.32
CA LYS A 58 13.53 -35.16 -26.52
C LYS A 58 13.49 -35.38 -25.00
N PRO A 59 12.35 -35.72 -24.34
CA PRO A 59 12.34 -35.97 -22.90
C PRO A 59 13.22 -37.16 -22.46
N ARG A 60 13.40 -38.18 -23.32
CA ARG A 60 14.32 -39.31 -23.06
C ARG A 60 15.77 -38.85 -23.12
N GLU A 61 16.12 -38.06 -24.13
CA GLU A 61 17.46 -37.51 -24.34
C GLU A 61 17.88 -36.63 -23.14
N ALA A 62 16.97 -35.79 -22.65
CA ALA A 62 17.21 -34.94 -21.48
C ALA A 62 17.47 -35.75 -20.20
N VAL A 63 16.67 -36.79 -19.93
CA VAL A 63 16.90 -37.68 -18.77
C VAL A 63 18.21 -38.46 -18.90
N GLN A 64 18.55 -38.93 -20.12
CA GLN A 64 19.81 -39.62 -20.38
C GLN A 64 21.03 -38.69 -20.20
N ALA A 65 20.91 -37.40 -20.54
CA ALA A 65 21.94 -36.39 -20.27
C ALA A 65 22.18 -36.20 -18.76
N VAL A 66 21.13 -36.18 -17.94
CA VAL A 66 21.24 -36.11 -16.47
C VAL A 66 21.89 -37.38 -15.89
N VAL A 67 21.53 -38.57 -16.37
CA VAL A 67 22.19 -39.82 -15.93
C VAL A 67 23.67 -39.82 -16.31
N LYS A 68 24.02 -39.31 -17.50
CA LYS A 68 25.42 -39.17 -17.95
C LYS A 68 26.20 -38.16 -17.11
N SER A 69 25.60 -37.04 -16.70
CA SER A 69 26.29 -36.05 -15.85
C SER A 69 26.51 -36.57 -14.42
N LEU A 70 25.57 -37.35 -13.88
CA LEU A 70 25.69 -37.98 -12.56
C LEU A 70 26.74 -39.11 -12.52
N THR A 71 26.94 -39.84 -13.63
CA THR A 71 27.93 -40.94 -13.74
C THR A 71 29.27 -40.54 -14.37
N ALA A 72 29.47 -39.26 -14.71
CA ALA A 72 30.61 -38.77 -15.49
C ALA A 72 32.02 -39.01 -14.87
N LYS A 73 32.11 -39.45 -13.62
CA LYS A 73 33.39 -39.77 -12.93
C LYS A 73 33.77 -41.26 -13.03
N GLU A 74 32.97 -42.08 -13.68
CA GLU A 74 33.18 -43.52 -13.79
C GLU A 74 34.01 -43.88 -15.03
N SER A 75 34.87 -44.89 -14.89
CA SER A 75 35.78 -45.34 -15.97
C SER A 75 35.05 -45.97 -17.16
N SER A 76 33.82 -46.49 -16.97
CA SER A 76 32.96 -46.99 -18.04
C SER A 76 31.49 -47.05 -17.59
N PRO A 77 30.70 -45.96 -17.74
CA PRO A 77 29.31 -45.94 -17.31
C PRO A 77 28.43 -46.70 -18.31
N ALA A 78 27.94 -47.89 -17.94
CA ALA A 78 26.95 -48.61 -18.72
C ALA A 78 25.62 -47.81 -18.80
N PRO A 79 24.99 -47.69 -19.98
CA PRO A 79 23.72 -46.99 -20.14
C PRO A 79 22.58 -47.79 -19.49
N LEU A 80 21.68 -47.09 -18.80
CA LEU A 80 20.47 -47.71 -18.24
C LEU A 80 19.47 -48.06 -19.35
N PRO A 81 18.76 -49.19 -19.28
CA PRO A 81 17.67 -49.52 -20.20
C PRO A 81 16.51 -48.51 -20.06
N CYS A 82 15.83 -48.23 -21.17
CA CYS A 82 14.71 -47.27 -21.24
C CYS A 82 13.44 -47.90 -21.82
N LEU A 83 12.28 -47.59 -21.24
CA LEU A 83 10.94 -47.87 -21.77
C LEU A 83 10.15 -46.58 -22.00
N ASP A 84 9.07 -46.65 -22.79
CA ASP A 84 8.19 -45.51 -23.06
C ASP A 84 7.06 -45.36 -22.01
N LEU A 85 6.93 -44.16 -21.44
CA LEU A 85 5.84 -43.77 -20.55
C LEU A 85 4.47 -43.74 -21.26
N ASN A 86 4.44 -43.65 -22.59
CA ASN A 86 3.22 -43.65 -23.39
C ASN A 86 2.90 -45.03 -24.00
N ALA A 87 3.70 -46.07 -23.76
CA ALA A 87 3.45 -47.43 -24.25
C ALA A 87 3.34 -48.45 -23.08
N PRO A 88 2.23 -48.48 -22.32
CA PRO A 88 2.12 -49.29 -21.11
C PRO A 88 2.37 -50.80 -21.28
N ALA A 89 2.13 -51.35 -22.47
CA ALA A 89 2.46 -52.75 -22.79
C ALA A 89 3.94 -53.11 -22.50
N GLN A 90 4.86 -52.16 -22.65
CA GLN A 90 6.29 -52.37 -22.38
C GLN A 90 6.58 -52.60 -20.88
N TRP A 91 5.75 -52.07 -19.98
CA TRP A 91 5.97 -52.13 -18.54
C TRP A 91 5.81 -53.55 -17.96
N ALA A 92 5.34 -54.52 -18.77
CA ALA A 92 5.36 -55.93 -18.40
C ALA A 92 6.77 -56.47 -18.09
N ALA A 93 7.83 -55.81 -18.58
CA ALA A 93 9.22 -56.12 -18.25
C ALA A 93 9.67 -55.69 -16.84
N LEU A 94 8.81 -55.00 -16.08
CA LEU A 94 9.10 -54.47 -14.74
C LEU A 94 8.35 -55.24 -13.66
N ASP A 95 8.88 -55.21 -12.43
CA ASP A 95 8.20 -55.73 -11.24
C ASP A 95 7.64 -54.58 -10.37
N VAL A 96 8.37 -53.45 -10.31
CA VAL A 96 7.99 -52.20 -9.63
C VAL A 96 8.02 -51.05 -10.62
N LEU A 97 7.07 -50.11 -10.54
CA LEU A 97 7.14 -48.80 -11.20
C LEU A 97 7.05 -47.68 -10.15
N HIS A 98 8.15 -46.95 -9.94
CA HIS A 98 8.26 -45.86 -8.99
C HIS A 98 8.00 -44.49 -9.65
N MET A 99 7.25 -43.63 -8.96
CA MET A 99 6.83 -42.30 -9.38
C MET A 99 7.44 -41.23 -8.45
N PRO A 100 8.03 -40.14 -8.98
CA PRO A 100 8.60 -39.04 -8.19
C PRO A 100 7.52 -38.08 -7.65
N ALA A 101 6.36 -38.64 -7.31
CA ALA A 101 5.13 -37.99 -6.91
C ALA A 101 4.17 -39.04 -6.30
N PRO A 102 3.05 -38.64 -5.66
CA PRO A 102 1.98 -39.56 -5.30
C PRO A 102 1.46 -40.32 -6.52
N LEU A 103 0.95 -41.54 -6.30
CA LEU A 103 0.39 -42.41 -7.35
C LEU A 103 -0.65 -41.65 -8.20
N ALA A 104 -0.46 -41.66 -9.51
CA ALA A 104 -1.28 -40.91 -10.45
C ALA A 104 -2.43 -41.75 -11.03
N ASN A 105 -3.64 -41.19 -11.02
CA ASN A 105 -4.87 -41.87 -11.47
C ASN A 105 -4.81 -42.35 -12.94
N LEU A 106 -4.07 -41.63 -13.80
CA LEU A 106 -3.84 -42.03 -15.18
C LEU A 106 -3.08 -43.36 -15.27
N GLN A 107 -1.94 -43.49 -14.60
CA GLN A 107 -1.12 -44.70 -14.60
C GLN A 107 -1.84 -45.87 -13.93
N MET A 108 -2.62 -45.64 -12.88
CA MET A 108 -3.45 -46.68 -12.25
C MET A 108 -4.59 -47.16 -13.16
N SER A 109 -5.14 -46.26 -13.96
CA SER A 109 -6.09 -46.58 -15.03
C SER A 109 -5.41 -47.35 -16.18
N GLN A 110 -4.21 -46.95 -16.59
CA GLN A 110 -3.41 -47.63 -17.63
C GLN A 110 -3.03 -49.06 -17.19
N ARG A 111 -2.55 -49.27 -15.97
CA ARG A 111 -2.27 -50.61 -15.40
C ARG A 111 -3.49 -51.54 -15.53
N SER A 112 -4.67 -51.01 -15.19
CA SER A 112 -5.95 -51.72 -15.25
C SER A 112 -6.40 -51.99 -16.69
N ALA A 113 -6.24 -51.02 -17.60
CA ALA A 113 -6.59 -51.14 -19.02
C ALA A 113 -5.72 -52.19 -19.75
N TRP A 114 -4.42 -52.22 -19.43
CA TRP A 114 -3.43 -53.09 -20.08
C TRP A 114 -3.16 -54.42 -19.35
N ARG A 115 -3.95 -54.76 -18.31
CA ARG A 115 -3.88 -56.04 -17.55
C ARG A 115 -2.51 -56.37 -16.95
N LEU A 116 -1.74 -55.34 -16.56
CA LEU A 116 -0.40 -55.47 -15.98
C LEU A 116 -0.49 -55.93 -14.51
N ASN A 117 -0.84 -57.21 -14.30
CA ASN A 117 -1.26 -57.70 -12.99
C ASN A 117 -0.11 -57.90 -11.99
N HIS A 118 1.10 -58.19 -12.45
CA HIS A 118 2.29 -58.36 -11.60
C HIS A 118 2.96 -57.05 -11.18
N LEU A 119 2.61 -55.92 -11.82
CA LEU A 119 3.29 -54.64 -11.64
C LEU A 119 2.73 -53.86 -10.43
N VAL A 120 3.58 -53.61 -9.44
CA VAL A 120 3.26 -52.74 -8.28
C VAL A 120 3.73 -51.31 -8.51
N PHE A 121 3.02 -50.36 -7.92
CA PHE A 121 3.39 -48.95 -7.98
C PHE A 121 3.93 -48.45 -6.63
N SER A 122 4.93 -47.57 -6.72
CA SER A 122 5.52 -46.87 -5.59
C SER A 122 5.48 -45.37 -5.91
N GLY A 123 5.05 -44.52 -4.99
CA GLY A 123 5.03 -43.07 -5.18
C GLY A 123 5.47 -42.34 -3.92
N VAL A 124 6.08 -41.16 -4.04
CA VAL A 124 6.56 -40.36 -2.91
C VAL A 124 5.79 -39.06 -2.74
N THR A 125 5.47 -38.71 -1.49
CA THR A 125 4.86 -37.43 -1.15
C THR A 125 5.94 -36.34 -1.03
N HIS A 126 5.93 -35.33 -1.90
CA HIS A 126 6.73 -34.10 -1.70
C HIS A 126 5.95 -32.98 -0.99
N THR A 127 4.63 -33.08 -1.03
CA THR A 127 3.67 -32.36 -0.18
C THR A 127 2.51 -33.32 0.05
N ILE A 128 1.83 -33.20 1.19
CA ILE A 128 0.50 -33.78 1.41
C ILE A 128 -0.52 -32.76 1.90
N SER A 129 -0.11 -31.52 2.17
CA SER A 129 -0.99 -30.45 2.67
C SER A 129 -1.68 -29.69 1.52
N SER A 130 -1.12 -29.72 0.30
CA SER A 130 -1.79 -29.09 -0.84
C SER A 130 -3.12 -29.76 -1.14
N ALA A 131 -4.20 -28.98 -1.28
CA ALA A 131 -5.55 -29.51 -1.51
C ALA A 131 -5.62 -30.44 -2.73
N HIS A 132 -4.85 -30.16 -3.79
CA HIS A 132 -4.75 -31.03 -4.96
C HIS A 132 -4.19 -32.43 -4.62
N VAL A 133 -3.12 -32.50 -3.80
CA VAL A 133 -2.59 -33.79 -3.35
C VAL A 133 -3.48 -34.42 -2.29
N MET A 134 -4.03 -33.69 -1.31
CA MET A 134 -5.00 -34.27 -0.36
C MET A 134 -6.21 -34.88 -1.07
N GLN A 135 -6.74 -34.21 -2.10
CA GLN A 135 -7.81 -34.75 -2.92
C GLN A 135 -7.33 -35.96 -3.71
N GLN A 136 -6.18 -35.90 -4.39
CA GLN A 136 -5.58 -37.06 -5.06
C GLN A 136 -5.40 -38.26 -4.12
N LEU A 137 -5.06 -38.02 -2.84
CA LEU A 137 -4.90 -39.06 -1.82
C LEU A 137 -6.26 -39.55 -1.30
N ALA A 138 -7.24 -38.69 -1.11
CA ALA A 138 -8.62 -39.06 -0.77
C ALA A 138 -9.26 -39.90 -1.89
N ASP A 139 -9.04 -39.49 -3.15
CA ASP A 139 -9.48 -40.17 -4.36
C ASP A 139 -9.03 -41.63 -4.40
N TYR A 140 -7.94 -42.03 -3.72
CA TYR A 140 -7.51 -43.43 -3.62
C TYR A 140 -8.58 -44.34 -2.99
N VAL A 141 -9.47 -43.80 -2.16
CA VAL A 141 -10.64 -44.52 -1.63
C VAL A 141 -11.66 -44.87 -2.75
N SER A 142 -11.60 -44.16 -3.87
CA SER A 142 -12.44 -44.32 -5.06
C SER A 142 -11.67 -44.68 -6.35
N ALA A 143 -10.35 -44.91 -6.27
CA ALA A 143 -9.46 -45.18 -7.40
C ALA A 143 -8.92 -46.63 -7.37
N PRO A 144 -8.45 -47.18 -8.50
CA PRO A 144 -8.01 -48.58 -8.59
C PRO A 144 -6.58 -48.80 -8.07
N THR A 145 -6.34 -48.45 -6.81
CA THR A 145 -5.11 -48.79 -6.07
C THR A 145 -5.12 -50.24 -5.57
N ARG A 146 -3.99 -50.76 -5.09
CA ARG A 146 -3.88 -52.12 -4.52
C ARG A 146 -3.11 -52.12 -3.19
N PRO A 147 -3.30 -53.11 -2.30
CA PRO A 147 -2.52 -53.23 -1.05
C PRO A 147 -1.03 -53.54 -1.25
N SER A 148 -0.65 -53.95 -2.46
CA SER A 148 0.72 -54.13 -2.93
C SER A 148 1.38 -52.83 -3.41
N ASP A 149 0.61 -51.78 -3.68
CA ASP A 149 1.13 -50.45 -3.99
C ASP A 149 1.59 -49.74 -2.71
N ALA A 150 2.41 -48.70 -2.85
CA ALA A 150 2.90 -47.91 -1.72
C ALA A 150 2.92 -46.41 -2.03
N LEU A 151 2.48 -45.62 -1.04
CA LEU A 151 2.66 -44.18 -0.98
C LEU A 151 3.62 -43.87 0.18
N ILE A 152 4.83 -43.46 -0.17
CA ILE A 152 5.89 -43.10 0.76
C ILE A 152 5.55 -41.76 1.41
N CYS A 153 5.34 -41.79 2.71
CA CYS A 153 5.04 -40.65 3.57
C CYS A 153 6.33 -40.05 4.14
N THR A 154 6.55 -38.75 4.05
CA THR A 154 7.82 -38.16 4.49
C THR A 154 7.97 -37.97 6.00
N SER A 155 6.94 -38.24 6.78
CA SER A 155 7.01 -38.31 8.25
C SER A 155 5.86 -39.14 8.83
N GLN A 156 5.91 -39.42 10.14
CA GLN A 156 4.78 -40.02 10.86
C GLN A 156 3.53 -39.12 10.80
N SER A 157 3.69 -37.80 10.84
CA SER A 157 2.59 -36.85 10.65
C SER A 157 1.97 -37.01 9.26
N VAL A 158 2.79 -37.20 8.22
CA VAL A 158 2.30 -37.48 6.85
C VAL A 158 1.50 -38.77 6.83
N ARG A 159 2.04 -39.88 7.36
CA ARG A 159 1.30 -41.16 7.42
C ARG A 159 -0.02 -41.03 8.17
N THR A 160 -0.01 -40.44 9.36
CA THR A 160 -1.21 -40.28 10.19
C THR A 160 -2.24 -39.38 9.51
N ALA A 161 -1.81 -38.35 8.77
CA ALA A 161 -2.69 -37.54 7.95
C ALA A 161 -3.31 -38.35 6.80
N VAL A 162 -2.55 -39.15 6.04
CA VAL A 162 -3.10 -39.98 4.95
C VAL A 162 -4.05 -41.07 5.49
N GLU A 163 -3.70 -41.75 6.58
CA GLU A 163 -4.61 -42.69 7.26
C GLU A 163 -5.89 -42.01 7.74
N ARG A 164 -5.82 -40.75 8.18
CA ARG A 164 -6.99 -39.96 8.58
C ARG A 164 -7.83 -39.56 7.38
N ILE A 165 -7.22 -39.09 6.29
CA ILE A 165 -7.88 -38.76 5.01
C ILE A 165 -8.68 -39.98 4.52
N TRP A 166 -8.06 -41.15 4.41
CA TRP A 166 -8.75 -42.36 3.97
C TRP A 166 -9.82 -42.86 4.94
N ARG A 167 -9.62 -42.72 6.26
CA ARG A 167 -10.63 -43.12 7.26
C ARG A 167 -11.87 -42.21 7.19
N VAL A 168 -11.66 -40.90 7.00
CA VAL A 168 -12.73 -39.92 6.83
C VAL A 168 -13.48 -40.17 5.53
N GLU A 169 -12.78 -40.25 4.39
CA GLU A 169 -13.43 -40.44 3.09
C GLU A 169 -14.19 -41.77 3.02
N LYS A 170 -13.64 -42.85 3.59
CA LYS A 170 -14.37 -44.13 3.73
C LYS A 170 -15.67 -43.98 4.53
N ALA A 171 -15.64 -43.32 5.68
CA ALA A 171 -16.84 -43.11 6.49
C ALA A 171 -17.86 -42.18 5.81
N VAL A 172 -17.39 -41.16 5.08
CA VAL A 172 -18.22 -40.24 4.30
C VAL A 172 -18.99 -40.99 3.21
N LEU A 173 -18.29 -41.75 2.36
CA LEU A 173 -18.91 -42.49 1.27
C LEU A 173 -19.84 -43.59 1.81
N GLN A 174 -19.47 -44.29 2.88
CA GLN A 174 -20.34 -45.30 3.51
C GLN A 174 -21.63 -44.71 4.09
N ARG A 175 -21.57 -43.51 4.68
CA ARG A 175 -22.73 -42.86 5.27
C ARG A 175 -23.65 -42.24 4.21
N ARG A 176 -23.10 -41.90 3.04
CA ARG A 176 -23.82 -41.27 1.92
C ARG A 176 -24.41 -42.28 0.93
N PHE A 177 -23.78 -43.44 0.76
CA PHE A 177 -24.15 -44.44 -0.26
C PHE A 177 -24.41 -45.85 0.31
N GLY A 178 -24.46 -45.98 1.64
CA GLY A 178 -24.60 -47.28 2.33
C GLY A 178 -23.25 -47.96 2.58
N LYS A 179 -23.26 -49.02 3.41
CA LYS A 179 -22.04 -49.78 3.71
C LYS A 179 -21.39 -50.26 2.40
N PHE A 180 -20.09 -50.08 2.28
CA PHE A 180 -19.34 -50.64 1.15
C PHE A 180 -19.54 -52.15 1.07
N GLU A 181 -20.02 -52.63 -0.08
CA GLU A 181 -20.07 -54.07 -0.38
C GLU A 181 -18.68 -54.71 -0.40
N ARG A 182 -17.65 -53.91 -0.73
CA ARG A 182 -16.24 -54.28 -0.69
C ARG A 182 -15.42 -53.10 -0.18
N GLN A 183 -14.54 -53.34 0.79
CA GLN A 183 -13.65 -52.28 1.30
C GLN A 183 -12.74 -51.74 0.18
N PRO A 184 -12.56 -50.41 0.08
CA PRO A 184 -11.56 -49.83 -0.80
C PRO A 184 -10.16 -50.40 -0.52
N GLU A 185 -9.56 -50.95 -1.56
CA GLU A 185 -8.14 -51.30 -1.59
C GLU A 185 -7.32 -50.00 -1.59
N LEU A 186 -6.27 -49.94 -0.77
CA LEU A 186 -5.48 -48.75 -0.51
C LEU A 186 -3.99 -49.12 -0.46
N PRO A 187 -3.06 -48.23 -0.88
CA PRO A 187 -1.63 -48.52 -0.84
C PRO A 187 -1.10 -48.57 0.61
N GLY A 188 0.04 -49.22 0.80
CA GLY A 188 0.81 -49.14 2.04
C GLY A 188 1.37 -47.73 2.28
N LEU A 189 1.58 -47.38 3.55
CA LEU A 189 2.08 -46.06 3.99
C LEU A 189 3.41 -46.18 4.77
N PRO A 190 4.51 -46.56 4.11
CA PRO A 190 5.86 -46.51 4.70
C PRO A 190 6.27 -45.06 4.96
N ILE A 191 7.06 -44.82 6.01
CA ILE A 191 7.57 -43.49 6.36
C ILE A 191 9.04 -43.37 5.96
N ILE A 192 9.36 -42.44 5.06
CA ILE A 192 10.73 -42.17 4.60
C ILE A 192 10.89 -40.66 4.28
N PRO A 193 11.71 -39.89 5.01
CA PRO A 193 11.80 -38.43 4.87
C PRO A 193 12.48 -37.94 3.57
N LEU A 194 12.33 -36.65 3.26
CA LEU A 194 13.14 -35.96 2.25
C LEU A 194 14.41 -35.39 2.91
N GLY A 195 15.49 -35.27 2.15
CA GLY A 195 16.69 -34.55 2.58
C GLY A 195 16.92 -33.21 1.87
N VAL A 196 17.86 -32.45 2.43
CA VAL A 196 18.64 -31.38 1.77
C VAL A 196 20.09 -31.50 2.23
N HIS A 197 21.05 -30.97 1.49
CA HIS A 197 22.45 -30.93 1.95
C HIS A 197 22.67 -29.64 2.76
N THR A 198 22.46 -29.71 4.07
CA THR A 198 22.44 -28.53 4.96
C THR A 198 23.74 -27.70 4.96
N GLN A 199 24.86 -28.30 4.56
CA GLN A 199 26.17 -27.65 4.43
C GLN A 199 26.25 -26.65 3.26
N ASP A 200 25.39 -26.75 2.24
CA ASP A 200 25.45 -25.89 1.04
C ASP A 200 25.10 -24.41 1.30
N PHE A 201 24.55 -24.11 2.48
CA PHE A 201 24.03 -22.80 2.90
C PHE A 201 24.82 -22.16 4.06
N ALA A 202 25.93 -22.77 4.49
CA ALA A 202 26.79 -22.20 5.53
C ALA A 202 27.74 -21.14 4.92
N PHE A 203 27.55 -19.87 5.29
CA PHE A 203 28.38 -18.75 4.82
C PHE A 203 29.23 -18.18 5.96
N SER A 204 30.53 -18.01 5.72
CA SER A 204 31.44 -17.34 6.66
C SER A 204 31.32 -15.81 6.57
N PRO A 205 31.83 -15.05 7.56
CA PRO A 205 31.96 -13.60 7.44
C PRO A 205 32.78 -13.15 6.21
N ALA A 206 33.73 -13.97 5.76
CA ALA A 206 34.51 -13.71 4.54
C ALA A 206 33.66 -13.87 3.28
N ASP A 207 32.79 -14.89 3.20
CA ASP A 207 31.86 -15.09 2.09
C ASP A 207 30.86 -13.92 1.99
N ARG A 208 30.33 -13.47 3.14
CA ARG A 208 29.47 -12.28 3.22
C ARG A 208 30.18 -11.03 2.72
N LEU A 209 31.41 -10.79 3.16
CA LEU A 209 32.21 -9.63 2.74
C LEU A 209 32.47 -9.67 1.23
N ALA A 210 32.95 -10.81 0.70
CA ALA A 210 33.21 -11.00 -0.71
C ALA A 210 31.94 -10.83 -1.57
N ALA A 211 30.80 -11.36 -1.12
CA ALA A 211 29.52 -11.19 -1.79
C ALA A 211 29.06 -9.73 -1.81
N ARG A 212 29.09 -9.03 -0.67
CA ARG A 212 28.73 -7.60 -0.60
C ARG A 212 29.64 -6.72 -1.45
N THR A 213 30.96 -6.94 -1.41
CA THR A 213 31.94 -6.24 -2.27
C THR A 213 31.66 -6.49 -3.75
N THR A 214 31.42 -7.74 -4.15
CA THR A 214 31.10 -8.11 -5.55
C THR A 214 29.81 -7.47 -6.05
N LEU A 215 28.82 -7.29 -5.17
CA LEU A 215 27.50 -6.74 -5.49
C LEU A 215 27.39 -5.21 -5.26
N GLY A 216 28.46 -4.55 -4.82
CA GLY A 216 28.50 -3.11 -4.60
C GLY A 216 27.70 -2.63 -3.37
N PHE A 217 27.43 -3.51 -2.40
CA PHE A 217 26.75 -3.15 -1.16
C PHE A 217 27.74 -2.67 -0.09
N SER A 218 27.42 -1.56 0.57
CA SER A 218 28.19 -1.06 1.70
C SER A 218 27.98 -1.93 2.95
N PRO A 219 28.86 -1.89 3.97
CA PRO A 219 28.60 -2.48 5.28
C PRO A 219 27.30 -1.95 5.93
N GLN A 220 26.97 -0.68 5.69
CA GLN A 220 25.81 0.03 6.27
C GLN A 220 24.49 -0.24 5.52
N ASP A 221 24.54 -0.84 4.33
CA ASP A 221 23.35 -1.17 3.57
C ASP A 221 22.57 -2.31 4.25
N LEU A 222 21.24 -2.15 4.34
CA LEU A 222 20.32 -3.23 4.69
C LEU A 222 19.81 -3.86 3.39
N VAL A 223 20.17 -5.10 3.12
CA VAL A 223 19.84 -5.81 1.87
C VAL A 223 18.65 -6.74 2.10
N VAL A 224 17.50 -6.39 1.52
CA VAL A 224 16.28 -7.22 1.51
C VAL A 224 16.30 -8.11 0.28
N LEU A 225 16.32 -9.43 0.49
CA LEU A 225 16.44 -10.44 -0.56
C LEU A 225 15.09 -11.06 -0.90
N PHE A 226 14.76 -11.12 -2.18
CA PHE A 226 13.77 -12.03 -2.74
C PHE A 226 14.48 -13.10 -3.59
N VAL A 227 14.08 -14.37 -3.47
CA VAL A 227 14.54 -15.47 -4.33
C VAL A 227 13.34 -16.16 -4.97
N GLY A 228 13.33 -16.23 -6.31
CA GLY A 228 12.30 -16.96 -7.05
C GLY A 228 12.07 -16.44 -8.48
N ARG A 229 11.04 -16.97 -9.15
CA ARG A 229 10.57 -16.46 -10.45
C ARG A 229 10.03 -15.04 -10.27
N LEU A 230 10.52 -14.08 -11.05
CA LEU A 230 9.99 -12.72 -11.05
C LEU A 230 8.75 -12.67 -11.96
N SER A 231 7.59 -12.98 -11.38
CA SER A 231 6.28 -12.89 -12.02
C SER A 231 5.28 -12.25 -11.06
N PHE A 232 4.77 -11.08 -11.43
CA PHE A 232 3.84 -10.30 -10.63
C PHE A 232 2.49 -10.99 -10.41
N HIS A 233 2.09 -11.89 -11.32
CA HIS A 233 0.80 -12.57 -11.32
C HIS A 233 0.87 -13.96 -10.66
N ALA A 234 2.05 -14.46 -10.26
CA ALA A 234 2.21 -15.82 -9.72
C ALA A 234 3.13 -15.95 -8.51
N LYS A 235 4.24 -15.21 -8.43
CA LYS A 235 5.33 -15.51 -7.48
C LYS A 235 5.95 -14.31 -6.75
N ALA A 236 5.90 -13.12 -7.34
CA ALA A 236 6.65 -11.97 -6.87
C ALA A 236 5.90 -10.70 -7.25
N ASN A 237 4.85 -10.31 -6.52
CA ASN A 237 4.24 -9.01 -6.77
C ASN A 237 5.10 -7.90 -6.13
N PRO A 238 5.64 -6.95 -6.90
CA PRO A 238 6.61 -5.98 -6.37
C PRO A 238 5.97 -4.93 -5.45
N VAL A 239 4.66 -4.65 -5.58
CA VAL A 239 4.01 -3.44 -5.03
C VAL A 239 4.18 -3.32 -3.52
N ALA A 240 3.84 -4.37 -2.76
CA ALA A 240 3.90 -4.33 -1.29
C ALA A 240 5.35 -4.18 -0.78
N LEU A 241 6.30 -4.94 -1.34
CA LEU A 241 7.71 -4.88 -0.95
C LEU A 241 8.35 -3.55 -1.31
N TYR A 242 8.13 -3.05 -2.53
CA TYR A 242 8.79 -1.84 -3.04
C TYR A 242 8.27 -0.61 -2.29
N ARG A 243 6.95 -0.54 -2.07
CA ARG A 243 6.36 0.49 -1.21
C ARG A 243 6.90 0.43 0.21
N ALA A 244 6.94 -0.76 0.82
CA ALA A 244 7.42 -0.90 2.19
C ALA A 244 8.89 -0.49 2.35
N VAL A 245 9.74 -0.84 1.39
CA VAL A 245 11.16 -0.42 1.38
C VAL A 245 11.29 1.10 1.23
N ALA A 246 10.54 1.73 0.32
CA ALA A 246 10.54 3.18 0.17
C ALA A 246 10.10 3.89 1.46
N GLU A 247 9.04 3.39 2.08
CA GLU A 247 8.45 3.95 3.28
C GLU A 247 9.35 3.78 4.51
N VAL A 248 9.94 2.60 4.73
CA VAL A 248 10.91 2.39 5.84
C VAL A 248 12.16 3.23 5.63
N ALA A 249 12.66 3.39 4.39
CA ALA A 249 13.80 4.26 4.11
C ALA A 249 13.51 5.74 4.49
N VAL A 250 12.28 6.22 4.27
CA VAL A 250 11.83 7.56 4.69
C VAL A 250 11.59 7.65 6.20
N ARG A 251 11.02 6.63 6.83
CA ARG A 251 10.75 6.59 8.29
C ARG A 251 12.03 6.49 9.12
N THR A 252 13.04 5.76 8.65
CA THR A 252 14.28 5.46 9.41
C THR A 252 15.53 6.21 8.95
N GLY A 253 15.54 6.75 7.73
CA GLY A 253 16.75 7.30 7.10
C GLY A 253 17.79 6.24 6.68
N GLN A 254 17.52 4.95 6.89
CA GLN A 254 18.44 3.86 6.61
C GLN A 254 18.51 3.55 5.10
N ARG A 255 19.70 3.22 4.60
CA ARG A 255 19.91 2.83 3.19
C ARG A 255 19.50 1.38 2.98
N ILE A 256 18.24 1.18 2.61
CA ILE A 256 17.68 -0.13 2.28
C ILE A 256 17.88 -0.41 0.78
N ARG A 257 18.26 -1.64 0.46
CA ARG A 257 18.52 -2.14 -0.90
C ARG A 257 17.63 -3.34 -1.16
N ILE A 258 17.02 -3.42 -2.34
CA ILE A 258 16.33 -4.63 -2.77
C ILE A 258 17.30 -5.46 -3.62
N LEU A 259 17.40 -6.75 -3.32
CA LEU A 259 18.13 -7.74 -4.11
C LEU A 259 17.15 -8.81 -4.58
N GLU A 260 16.93 -8.90 -5.89
CA GLU A 260 16.08 -9.93 -6.49
C GLU A 260 16.96 -10.96 -7.20
N CYS A 261 17.00 -12.18 -6.67
CA CYS A 261 17.68 -13.31 -7.29
C CYS A 261 16.64 -14.18 -8.01
N GLY A 262 16.49 -13.96 -9.32
CA GLY A 262 15.35 -14.48 -10.07
C GLY A 262 15.46 -14.27 -11.57
N TRP A 263 14.35 -14.46 -12.29
CA TRP A 263 14.28 -14.23 -13.73
C TRP A 263 12.85 -13.89 -14.20
N PHE A 264 12.76 -13.10 -15.26
CA PHE A 264 11.52 -12.70 -15.92
C PHE A 264 11.18 -13.62 -17.10
N ALA A 265 9.91 -13.99 -17.24
CA ALA A 265 9.46 -14.83 -18.34
C ALA A 265 9.46 -14.11 -19.71
N ASN A 266 9.37 -12.79 -19.71
CA ASN A 266 9.37 -11.91 -20.87
C ASN A 266 9.64 -10.46 -20.45
N ASP A 267 10.02 -9.63 -21.43
CA ASP A 267 10.39 -8.22 -21.25
C ASP A 267 9.24 -7.37 -20.70
N ALA A 268 7.98 -7.72 -21.02
CA ALA A 268 6.79 -7.04 -20.47
C ALA A 268 6.69 -7.21 -18.95
N THR A 269 7.07 -8.39 -18.42
CA THR A 269 7.13 -8.62 -16.97
C THR A 269 8.25 -7.80 -16.33
N GLU A 270 9.41 -7.70 -16.99
CA GLU A 270 10.52 -6.86 -16.51
C GLU A 270 10.16 -5.37 -16.51
N LYS A 271 9.54 -4.88 -17.59
CA LYS A 271 9.04 -3.51 -17.72
C LYS A 271 8.08 -3.15 -16.59
N ALA A 272 7.14 -4.03 -16.25
CA ALA A 272 6.20 -3.82 -15.15
C ALA A 272 6.89 -3.72 -13.77
N PHE A 273 7.94 -4.51 -13.52
CA PHE A 273 8.73 -4.38 -12.28
C PHE A 273 9.55 -3.08 -12.26
N ASN A 274 10.09 -2.66 -13.41
CA ASN A 274 10.82 -1.39 -13.53
C ASN A 274 9.89 -0.19 -13.33
N GLU A 275 8.67 -0.24 -13.86
CA GLU A 275 7.61 0.75 -13.62
C GLU A 275 7.35 0.92 -12.12
N VAL A 276 7.04 -0.16 -11.39
CA VAL A 276 6.78 -0.10 -9.94
C VAL A 276 8.03 0.35 -9.14
N ALA A 277 9.24 -0.01 -9.57
CA ALA A 277 10.49 0.47 -8.94
C ALA A 277 10.66 1.99 -9.07
N LEU A 278 10.38 2.53 -10.26
CA LEU A 278 10.44 3.97 -10.55
C LEU A 278 9.37 4.74 -9.76
N GLN A 279 8.13 4.24 -9.74
CA GLN A 279 7.01 4.86 -9.00
C GLN A 279 7.29 5.00 -7.49
N HIS A 280 7.99 4.03 -6.90
CA HIS A 280 8.39 4.07 -5.48
C HIS A 280 9.82 4.60 -5.24
N ASN A 281 10.54 5.01 -6.29
CA ASN A 281 11.93 5.49 -6.23
C ASN A 281 12.89 4.53 -5.47
N VAL A 282 12.72 3.22 -5.65
CA VAL A 282 13.54 2.19 -5.00
C VAL A 282 14.64 1.67 -5.90
N GLN A 283 15.83 1.42 -5.32
CA GLN A 283 16.95 0.82 -6.04
C GLN A 283 16.97 -0.69 -5.88
N VAL A 284 16.72 -1.40 -6.98
CA VAL A 284 16.67 -2.86 -7.08
C VAL A 284 17.91 -3.36 -7.82
N LEU A 285 18.68 -4.24 -7.20
CA LEU A 285 19.70 -5.04 -7.90
C LEU A 285 19.07 -6.38 -8.29
N ARG A 286 19.14 -6.76 -9.57
CA ARG A 286 18.65 -8.05 -10.06
C ARG A 286 19.81 -8.95 -10.48
N LEU A 287 19.75 -10.20 -10.08
CA LEU A 287 20.69 -11.25 -10.50
C LEU A 287 19.90 -12.44 -11.02
N ASP A 288 20.42 -13.09 -12.07
CA ASP A 288 19.80 -14.28 -12.64
C ASP A 288 19.87 -15.47 -11.68
N GLY A 289 18.76 -15.77 -11.01
CA GLY A 289 18.64 -16.83 -10.01
C GLY A 289 18.86 -18.25 -10.56
N ARG A 290 18.91 -18.41 -11.89
CA ARG A 290 19.28 -19.68 -12.56
C ARG A 290 20.78 -19.97 -12.46
N LYS A 291 21.60 -18.99 -12.08
CA LYS A 291 23.06 -19.13 -11.93
C LYS A 291 23.40 -19.47 -10.47
N PRO A 292 23.94 -20.67 -10.16
CA PRO A 292 24.19 -21.07 -8.77
C PRO A 292 25.08 -20.11 -7.97
N HIS A 293 26.08 -19.49 -8.62
CA HIS A 293 26.93 -18.48 -7.99
C HIS A 293 26.18 -17.17 -7.64
N ALA A 294 25.10 -16.85 -8.35
CA ALA A 294 24.28 -15.66 -8.09
C ALA A 294 23.39 -15.90 -6.87
N LEU A 295 22.79 -17.08 -6.77
CA LEU A 295 22.04 -17.51 -5.59
C LEU A 295 22.90 -17.53 -4.33
N LYS A 296 24.08 -18.18 -4.37
CA LYS A 296 25.01 -18.21 -3.22
C LYS A 296 25.46 -16.80 -2.80
N ARG A 297 25.82 -15.92 -3.74
CA ARG A 297 26.16 -14.51 -3.42
C ARG A 297 24.98 -13.73 -2.88
N SER A 298 23.77 -13.99 -3.34
CA SER A 298 22.58 -13.28 -2.86
C SER A 298 22.25 -13.64 -1.42
N LEU A 299 22.24 -14.93 -1.09
CA LEU A 299 22.03 -15.42 0.27
C LEU A 299 23.12 -14.90 1.22
N ALA A 300 24.39 -14.97 0.83
CA ALA A 300 25.51 -14.51 1.65
C ALA A 300 25.52 -12.99 1.92
N ALA A 301 25.03 -12.17 0.97
CA ALA A 301 25.05 -10.71 1.09
C ALA A 301 23.88 -10.11 1.88
N ALA A 302 22.74 -10.81 1.92
CA ALA A 302 21.45 -10.33 2.42
C ALA A 302 21.38 -10.11 3.94
N ASP A 303 20.40 -9.35 4.42
CA ASP A 303 20.13 -9.09 5.83
C ASP A 303 18.77 -9.59 6.30
N VAL A 304 17.81 -9.62 5.38
CA VAL A 304 16.43 -10.04 5.57
C VAL A 304 16.00 -10.73 4.28
N PHE A 305 15.33 -11.88 4.37
CA PHE A 305 14.62 -12.45 3.23
C PHE A 305 13.17 -11.96 3.25
N CYS A 306 12.60 -11.59 2.11
CA CYS A 306 11.21 -11.15 2.02
C CYS A 306 10.50 -11.83 0.84
N SER A 307 9.33 -12.44 1.10
CA SER A 307 8.48 -13.04 0.08
C SER A 307 7.00 -12.87 0.45
N LEU A 308 6.36 -11.88 -0.17
CA LEU A 308 4.98 -11.50 0.10
C LEU A 308 4.06 -12.14 -0.95
N SER A 309 3.92 -13.47 -0.90
CA SER A 309 3.06 -14.20 -1.83
C SER A 309 1.60 -13.85 -1.61
N ASP A 310 0.93 -13.47 -2.69
CA ASP A 310 -0.47 -13.07 -2.76
C ASP A 310 -1.23 -13.93 -3.80
N ASN A 311 -0.78 -15.18 -4.01
CA ASN A 311 -1.26 -16.06 -5.06
C ASN A 311 -1.57 -17.49 -4.58
N ILE A 312 -2.70 -18.02 -5.04
CA ILE A 312 -3.21 -19.38 -4.76
C ILE A 312 -2.31 -20.53 -5.27
N GLN A 313 -1.22 -20.23 -5.98
CA GLN A 313 -0.22 -21.18 -6.45
C GLN A 313 0.88 -21.46 -5.42
N GLU A 314 1.18 -20.53 -4.50
CA GLU A 314 2.16 -20.79 -3.45
C GLU A 314 1.62 -21.79 -2.44
N THR A 315 2.45 -22.77 -2.08
CA THR A 315 2.03 -24.02 -1.44
C THR A 315 3.00 -24.57 -0.41
N PHE A 316 4.27 -24.14 -0.40
CA PHE A 316 5.25 -24.67 0.55
C PHE A 316 6.40 -23.71 0.87
N GLY A 317 6.92 -22.96 -0.12
CA GLY A 317 8.00 -22.01 0.15
C GLY A 317 9.37 -22.60 0.51
N LEU A 318 10.04 -23.22 -0.46
CA LEU A 318 11.42 -23.67 -0.27
C LEU A 318 12.42 -22.54 -0.08
N THR A 319 12.23 -21.40 -0.75
CA THR A 319 13.16 -20.26 -0.66
C THR A 319 13.19 -19.63 0.75
N PRO A 320 12.08 -19.56 1.51
CA PRO A 320 12.12 -19.36 2.97
C PRO A 320 13.01 -20.35 3.74
N ILE A 321 12.96 -21.66 3.44
CA ILE A 321 13.77 -22.68 4.11
C ILE A 321 15.26 -22.49 3.76
N GLU A 322 15.58 -22.22 2.50
CA GLU A 322 16.94 -21.90 2.03
C GLU A 322 17.48 -20.61 2.69
N ALA A 323 16.64 -19.60 2.88
CA ALA A 323 16.97 -18.36 3.58
C ALA A 323 17.20 -18.59 5.09
N MET A 324 16.37 -19.38 5.76
CA MET A 324 16.58 -19.78 7.14
C MET A 324 17.85 -20.63 7.31
N ALA A 325 18.16 -21.52 6.36
CA ALA A 325 19.42 -22.27 6.34
C ALA A 325 20.64 -21.33 6.17
N ALA A 326 20.51 -20.27 5.38
CA ALA A 326 21.49 -19.21 5.24
C ALA A 326 21.60 -18.27 6.47
N GLY A 327 20.73 -18.43 7.48
CA GLY A 327 20.73 -17.59 8.69
C GLY A 327 20.08 -16.23 8.51
N LEU A 328 19.15 -16.09 7.56
CA LEU A 328 18.38 -14.87 7.33
C LEU A 328 17.04 -14.91 8.10
N PRO A 329 16.64 -13.83 8.79
CA PRO A 329 15.26 -13.66 9.22
C PRO A 329 14.35 -13.42 8.01
N CYS A 330 13.14 -13.97 8.05
CA CYS A 330 12.20 -13.90 6.93
C CYS A 330 11.00 -12.98 7.21
N ILE A 331 10.59 -12.17 6.24
CA ILE A 331 9.28 -11.51 6.21
C ILE A 331 8.46 -12.21 5.13
N LEU A 332 7.44 -12.96 5.53
CA LEU A 332 6.61 -13.74 4.63
C LEU A 332 5.15 -13.26 4.73
N SER A 333 4.36 -13.46 3.69
CA SER A 333 2.91 -13.36 3.84
C SER A 333 2.38 -14.47 4.75
N ASP A 334 1.37 -14.16 5.55
CA ASP A 334 0.60 -15.11 6.36
C ASP A 334 -0.34 -15.91 5.45
N TRP A 335 0.26 -16.76 4.61
CA TRP A 335 -0.35 -17.36 3.43
C TRP A 335 0.09 -18.82 3.27
N ASP A 336 -0.87 -19.74 3.40
CA ASP A 336 -0.72 -21.18 3.19
C ASP A 336 0.62 -21.77 3.71
N GLY A 337 1.43 -22.42 2.86
CA GLY A 337 2.66 -23.10 3.26
C GLY A 337 3.75 -22.23 3.92
N TYR A 338 3.71 -20.91 3.80
CA TYR A 338 4.60 -20.03 4.59
C TYR A 338 4.25 -20.07 6.09
N ARG A 339 2.97 -20.29 6.43
CA ARG A 339 2.48 -20.47 7.81
C ARG A 339 2.91 -21.81 8.40
N GLU A 340 3.13 -22.84 7.57
CA GLU A 340 3.63 -24.15 8.02
C GLU A 340 5.16 -24.16 8.25
N THR A 341 5.91 -23.32 7.53
CA THR A 341 7.39 -23.32 7.53
C THR A 341 8.01 -22.24 8.43
N LEU A 342 7.30 -21.18 8.79
CA LEU A 342 7.81 -20.10 9.64
C LEU A 342 6.99 -19.89 10.91
N GLN A 343 7.68 -19.78 12.05
CA GLN A 343 7.08 -19.37 13.32
C GLN A 343 7.21 -17.84 13.50
N HIS A 344 6.06 -17.14 13.51
CA HIS A 344 5.98 -15.68 13.67
C HIS A 344 6.65 -15.25 14.99
N GLY A 345 7.45 -14.19 14.94
CA GLY A 345 8.21 -13.64 16.06
C GLY A 345 9.49 -14.42 16.41
N GLN A 346 9.66 -15.65 15.90
CA GLN A 346 10.81 -16.51 16.23
C GLN A 346 11.82 -16.63 15.08
N HIS A 347 11.37 -16.93 13.86
CA HIS A 347 12.25 -17.01 12.67
C HIS A 347 12.11 -15.77 11.78
N GLY A 348 11.16 -14.88 12.10
CA GLY A 348 10.75 -13.77 11.26
C GLY A 348 9.30 -13.36 11.48
N PHE A 349 8.69 -12.68 10.52
CA PHE A 349 7.32 -12.16 10.61
C PHE A 349 6.41 -12.71 9.50
N LEU A 350 5.22 -13.15 9.89
CA LEU A 350 4.09 -13.42 8.99
C LEU A 350 3.21 -12.17 8.88
N ILE A 351 2.97 -11.69 7.66
CA ILE A 351 2.21 -10.47 7.36
C ILE A 351 0.77 -10.81 6.91
N PRO A 352 -0.28 -10.28 7.57
CA PRO A 352 -1.67 -10.57 7.22
C PRO A 352 -2.04 -10.36 5.75
N THR A 353 -2.94 -11.21 5.27
CA THR A 353 -3.43 -11.22 3.88
C THR A 353 -4.95 -11.18 3.80
N GLN A 354 -5.49 -10.60 2.73
CA GLN A 354 -6.94 -10.36 2.57
C GLN A 354 -7.41 -10.73 1.16
N MET A 355 -8.52 -11.45 1.02
CA MET A 355 -9.10 -11.88 -0.26
C MET A 355 -10.64 -11.86 -0.24
N PRO A 356 -11.35 -11.49 -1.33
CA PRO A 356 -12.81 -11.62 -1.44
C PRO A 356 -13.35 -13.02 -1.17
N GLY A 357 -14.48 -13.09 -0.48
CA GLY A 357 -15.31 -14.30 -0.44
C GLY A 357 -15.96 -14.64 -1.81
N PRO A 358 -16.69 -15.78 -1.91
CA PRO A 358 -17.22 -16.29 -3.18
C PRO A 358 -18.04 -15.29 -4.00
N SER A 359 -18.80 -14.42 -3.35
CA SER A 359 -19.57 -13.37 -4.04
C SER A 359 -18.74 -12.32 -4.76
N GLY A 360 -17.41 -12.27 -4.56
CA GLY A 360 -16.49 -11.36 -5.26
C GLY A 360 -15.91 -11.92 -6.56
N LEU A 361 -15.86 -13.25 -6.75
CA LEU A 361 -15.02 -13.89 -7.77
C LEU A 361 -15.71 -14.21 -9.10
N ASP A 362 -16.96 -13.81 -9.29
CA ASP A 362 -17.64 -13.81 -10.60
C ASP A 362 -17.61 -15.15 -11.38
N ARG A 363 -17.69 -16.28 -10.65
CA ARG A 363 -17.63 -17.64 -11.22
C ARG A 363 -16.41 -17.90 -12.08
N ILE A 364 -15.25 -17.36 -11.68
CA ILE A 364 -14.00 -17.50 -12.43
C ILE A 364 -13.61 -18.96 -12.70
N GLU A 365 -14.02 -19.91 -11.87
CA GLU A 365 -13.85 -21.35 -12.13
C GLU A 365 -14.56 -21.84 -13.39
N GLN A 366 -15.74 -21.29 -13.73
CA GLN A 366 -16.48 -21.69 -14.93
C GLN A 366 -15.76 -21.18 -16.18
N ARG A 367 -15.17 -19.99 -16.12
CA ARG A 367 -14.37 -19.42 -17.21
C ARG A 367 -13.06 -20.17 -17.44
N PHE A 368 -12.44 -20.68 -16.37
CA PHE A 368 -11.27 -21.56 -16.48
C PHE A 368 -11.65 -22.95 -17.01
N ALA A 369 -12.70 -23.58 -16.47
CA ALA A 369 -13.17 -24.91 -16.90
C ALA A 369 -13.76 -24.94 -18.33
N SER A 370 -14.11 -23.79 -18.89
CA SER A 370 -14.54 -23.63 -20.30
C SER A 370 -13.46 -23.02 -21.20
N GLU A 371 -12.20 -23.02 -20.75
CA GLU A 371 -11.01 -22.53 -21.50
C GLU A 371 -11.05 -21.05 -21.94
N GLN A 372 -12.02 -20.26 -21.45
CA GLN A 372 -12.08 -18.80 -21.64
C GLN A 372 -10.98 -18.05 -20.87
N LEU A 373 -10.40 -18.70 -19.85
CA LEU A 373 -9.20 -18.26 -19.15
C LEU A 373 -8.16 -19.38 -19.20
N ASN A 374 -6.94 -19.02 -19.57
CA ASN A 374 -5.78 -19.88 -19.35
C ASN A 374 -5.35 -19.82 -17.87
N TYR A 375 -4.40 -20.67 -17.50
CA TYR A 375 -3.89 -20.79 -16.13
C TYR A 375 -3.32 -19.47 -15.57
N ASP A 376 -2.45 -18.78 -16.32
CA ASP A 376 -1.79 -17.55 -15.85
C ASP A 376 -2.80 -16.40 -15.66
N HIS A 377 -3.81 -16.29 -16.53
CA HIS A 377 -4.91 -15.34 -16.33
C HIS A 377 -5.78 -15.73 -15.14
N TYR A 378 -6.11 -17.02 -14.95
CA TYR A 378 -6.90 -17.50 -13.82
C TYR A 378 -6.24 -17.14 -12.48
N ILE A 379 -4.95 -17.49 -12.30
CA ILE A 379 -4.23 -17.14 -11.07
C ILE A 379 -3.96 -15.62 -10.98
N GLY A 380 -3.75 -14.92 -12.09
CA GLY A 380 -3.55 -13.47 -12.12
C GLY A 380 -4.78 -12.67 -11.71
N HIS A 381 -5.98 -13.10 -12.08
CA HIS A 381 -7.24 -12.48 -11.65
C HIS A 381 -7.47 -12.63 -10.13
N MET A 382 -7.10 -13.79 -9.56
CA MET A 382 -7.11 -14.05 -8.12
C MET A 382 -6.08 -13.19 -7.38
N GLN A 383 -4.88 -13.12 -7.93
CA GLN A 383 -3.75 -12.36 -7.41
C GLN A 383 -4.05 -10.86 -7.37
N ALA A 384 -4.70 -10.32 -8.41
CA ALA A 384 -5.11 -8.91 -8.48
C ALA A 384 -6.07 -8.49 -7.35
N VAL A 385 -6.85 -9.43 -6.79
CA VAL A 385 -7.79 -9.16 -5.69
C VAL A 385 -7.35 -9.78 -4.37
N THR A 386 -6.08 -10.16 -4.24
CA THR A 386 -5.48 -10.60 -2.97
C THR A 386 -4.52 -9.51 -2.48
N ALA A 387 -4.73 -9.01 -1.27
CA ALA A 387 -3.91 -7.97 -0.66
C ALA A 387 -3.01 -8.53 0.45
N VAL A 388 -1.84 -7.92 0.63
CA VAL A 388 -0.94 -8.13 1.76
C VAL A 388 -0.92 -6.83 2.56
N ASP A 389 -0.90 -6.90 3.89
CA ASP A 389 -0.88 -5.71 4.74
C ASP A 389 0.45 -4.95 4.62
N VAL A 390 0.43 -3.82 3.91
CA VAL A 390 1.64 -3.04 3.63
C VAL A 390 2.15 -2.31 4.86
N GLU A 391 1.28 -1.87 5.78
CA GLU A 391 1.70 -1.17 7.00
C GLU A 391 2.38 -2.16 7.96
N LEU A 392 1.84 -3.37 8.11
CA LEU A 392 2.51 -4.41 8.89
C LEU A 392 3.80 -4.91 8.21
N THR A 393 3.88 -4.88 6.87
CA THR A 393 5.15 -5.10 6.14
C THR A 393 6.18 -4.01 6.50
N VAL A 394 5.77 -2.74 6.50
CA VAL A 394 6.60 -1.59 6.89
C VAL A 394 7.08 -1.74 8.33
N GLN A 395 6.21 -2.08 9.28
CA GLN A 395 6.56 -2.26 10.69
C GLN A 395 7.53 -3.43 10.92
N ALA A 396 7.29 -4.58 10.27
CA ALA A 396 8.20 -5.73 10.33
C ALA A 396 9.58 -5.38 9.76
N LEU A 397 9.63 -4.73 8.59
CA LEU A 397 10.89 -4.31 7.96
C LEU A 397 11.61 -3.23 8.78
N GLN A 398 10.91 -2.23 9.30
CA GLN A 398 11.45 -1.19 10.19
C GLN A 398 12.05 -1.80 11.47
N THR A 399 11.39 -2.82 12.03
CA THR A 399 11.88 -3.55 13.20
C THR A 399 13.20 -4.26 12.88
N LEU A 400 13.29 -5.04 11.80
CA LEU A 400 14.52 -5.73 11.41
C LEU A 400 15.63 -4.75 10.95
N ALA A 401 15.26 -3.63 10.33
CA ALA A 401 16.18 -2.58 9.91
C ALA A 401 16.95 -1.99 11.11
N THR A 402 16.21 -1.68 12.19
CA THR A 402 16.70 -1.02 13.41
C THR A 402 17.22 -1.97 14.50
N ARG A 403 16.87 -3.28 14.46
CA ARG A 403 17.31 -4.31 15.43
C ARG A 403 18.23 -5.36 14.80
N PRO A 404 19.54 -5.09 14.65
CA PRO A 404 20.49 -6.06 14.10
C PRO A 404 20.70 -7.29 15.00
N ASP A 405 20.51 -7.13 16.30
CA ASP A 405 20.53 -8.20 17.30
C ASP A 405 19.36 -9.19 17.09
N LEU A 406 18.15 -8.67 16.88
CA LEU A 406 16.98 -9.49 16.59
C LEU A 406 17.13 -10.27 15.27
N ARG A 407 17.76 -9.65 14.25
CA ARG A 407 18.09 -10.34 13.00
C ARG A 407 19.01 -11.54 13.21
N GLN A 408 20.04 -11.41 14.05
CA GLN A 408 20.95 -12.52 14.38
C GLN A 408 20.22 -13.62 15.17
N GLN A 409 19.40 -13.26 16.17
CA GLN A 409 18.62 -14.21 16.95
C GLN A 409 17.66 -15.03 16.08
N MET A 410 16.86 -14.35 15.24
CA MET A 410 15.90 -15.00 14.34
C MET A 410 16.58 -15.88 13.29
N GLY A 411 17.70 -15.42 12.72
CA GLY A 411 18.49 -16.19 11.76
C GLY A 411 19.07 -17.48 12.35
N ALA A 412 19.61 -17.42 13.57
CA ALA A 412 20.14 -18.59 14.27
C ALA A 412 19.04 -19.61 14.63
N ALA A 413 17.86 -19.13 15.05
CA ALA A 413 16.69 -19.98 15.29
C ALA A 413 16.24 -20.71 14.01
N GLY A 414 16.18 -19.99 12.88
CA GLY A 414 15.91 -20.55 11.56
C GLY A 414 16.91 -21.66 11.16
N GLN A 415 18.22 -21.44 11.36
CA GLN A 415 19.24 -22.46 11.05
C GLN A 415 19.09 -23.74 11.89
N ALA A 416 18.82 -23.60 13.19
CA ALA A 416 18.60 -24.74 14.07
C ALA A 416 17.37 -25.55 13.63
N HIS A 417 16.27 -24.86 13.32
CA HIS A 417 15.04 -25.47 12.82
C HIS A 417 15.26 -26.27 11.52
N VAL A 418 15.98 -25.72 10.55
CA VAL A 418 16.23 -26.44 9.28
C VAL A 418 17.13 -27.67 9.48
N ARG A 419 18.23 -27.56 10.25
CA ARG A 419 19.14 -28.70 10.49
C ARG A 419 18.48 -29.87 11.19
N GLN A 420 17.53 -29.61 12.09
CA GLN A 420 16.87 -30.64 12.88
C GLN A 420 15.90 -31.51 12.04
N HIS A 421 15.38 -30.99 10.93
CA HIS A 421 14.22 -31.58 10.26
C HIS A 421 14.44 -32.04 8.81
N TYR A 422 15.60 -31.77 8.17
CA TYR A 422 15.85 -32.16 6.77
C TYR A 422 17.35 -32.43 6.44
N ASP A 423 17.79 -33.70 6.23
CA ASP A 423 19.05 -34.05 5.53
C ASP A 423 18.98 -35.47 4.88
N TRP A 424 19.89 -35.81 3.95
CA TRP A 424 19.71 -36.88 2.95
C TRP A 424 20.23 -38.29 3.31
N ALA A 425 21.32 -38.42 4.05
CA ALA A 425 22.11 -39.68 4.04
C ALA A 425 21.36 -40.93 4.59
N GLY A 426 20.34 -40.74 5.44
CA GLY A 426 19.52 -41.83 5.98
C GLY A 426 18.33 -42.28 5.11
N VAL A 427 18.05 -41.60 4.00
CA VAL A 427 16.78 -41.73 3.25
C VAL A 427 16.74 -42.95 2.33
N VAL A 428 17.82 -43.24 1.62
CA VAL A 428 17.77 -44.09 0.40
C VAL A 428 17.69 -45.59 0.70
N ALA A 429 18.34 -46.07 1.77
CA ALA A 429 18.28 -47.47 2.18
C ALA A 429 16.84 -47.93 2.51
N GLN A 430 15.95 -47.00 2.90
CA GLN A 430 14.57 -47.29 3.24
C GLN A 430 13.70 -47.57 1.99
N TYR A 431 14.05 -47.00 0.82
CA TYR A 431 13.33 -47.24 -0.44
C TYR A 431 13.54 -48.67 -0.97
N GLU A 432 14.77 -49.19 -0.86
CA GLU A 432 15.10 -50.53 -1.38
C GLU A 432 14.40 -51.65 -0.59
N ALA A 433 14.33 -51.51 0.74
CA ALA A 433 13.59 -52.42 1.60
C ALA A 433 12.10 -52.47 1.22
N LEU A 434 11.48 -51.30 0.98
CA LEU A 434 10.09 -51.18 0.57
C LEU A 434 9.80 -51.91 -0.75
N TRP A 435 10.59 -51.66 -1.80
CA TRP A 435 10.32 -52.25 -3.12
C TRP A 435 10.41 -53.79 -3.12
N THR A 436 11.28 -54.34 -2.29
CA THR A 436 11.42 -55.79 -2.08
C THR A 436 10.19 -56.36 -1.36
N GLU A 437 9.64 -55.63 -0.39
CA GLU A 437 8.40 -56.01 0.31
C GLU A 437 7.16 -55.96 -0.63
N GLN A 438 7.04 -54.91 -1.44
CA GLN A 438 5.87 -54.71 -2.31
C GLN A 438 5.67 -55.85 -3.32
N THR A 439 6.74 -56.33 -3.95
CA THR A 439 6.65 -57.40 -4.95
C THR A 439 6.30 -58.75 -4.33
N ALA A 440 6.78 -59.03 -3.11
CA ALA A 440 6.37 -60.21 -2.35
C ALA A 440 4.85 -60.20 -2.05
N ARG A 441 4.27 -59.03 -1.72
CA ARG A 441 2.82 -58.88 -1.49
C ARG A 441 1.99 -59.08 -2.76
N GLN A 442 2.46 -58.60 -3.92
CA GLN A 442 1.69 -58.68 -5.18
C GLN A 442 1.52 -60.10 -5.72
N ALA A 443 2.43 -61.03 -5.39
CA ALA A 443 2.30 -62.44 -5.76
C ALA A 443 1.01 -63.11 -5.22
N GLN A 444 0.32 -62.47 -4.27
CA GLN A 444 -0.84 -63.01 -3.55
C GLN A 444 -2.17 -62.28 -3.84
N HIS A 445 -2.20 -61.25 -4.70
CA HIS A 445 -3.36 -60.34 -4.87
C HIS A 445 -4.14 -60.48 -6.20
N ARG A 446 -5.47 -60.26 -6.18
CA ARG A 446 -6.39 -60.25 -7.33
C ARG A 446 -7.49 -59.16 -7.14
N GLY A 447 -7.54 -58.10 -7.97
CA GLY A 447 -8.33 -56.85 -7.74
C GLY A 447 -9.62 -56.60 -8.58
N ILE A 448 -10.21 -55.39 -8.48
CA ILE A 448 -11.60 -55.00 -8.88
C ILE A 448 -11.65 -53.76 -9.85
N ARG A 449 -12.83 -53.33 -10.37
CA ARG A 449 -13.07 -52.34 -11.47
C ARG A 449 -14.12 -51.24 -11.12
N LEU A 450 -13.97 -49.98 -11.60
CA LEU A 450 -14.71 -48.76 -11.13
C LEU A 450 -15.21 -47.74 -12.24
N PRO A 451 -16.09 -46.73 -11.95
CA PRO A 451 -16.77 -45.79 -12.91
C PRO A 451 -16.28 -44.29 -12.93
N ARG A 452 -17.06 -43.32 -13.49
CA ARG A 452 -16.58 -41.99 -14.04
C ARG A 452 -17.33 -40.68 -13.61
N VAL A 453 -16.72 -39.72 -12.88
CA VAL A 453 -17.14 -38.28 -12.66
C VAL A 453 -15.90 -37.36 -12.44
N ASN A 454 -15.97 -36.02 -12.58
CA ASN A 454 -14.82 -35.08 -12.64
C ASN A 454 -14.84 -33.93 -11.58
N ALA A 455 -13.73 -33.74 -10.84
CA ALA A 455 -13.56 -32.72 -9.79
C ALA A 455 -13.04 -31.33 -10.25
N ALA A 456 -12.68 -31.16 -11.52
CA ALA A 456 -11.98 -29.96 -12.03
C ALA A 456 -12.83 -28.66 -12.17
N GLN A 457 -13.99 -28.58 -11.51
CA GLN A 457 -14.98 -27.50 -11.71
C GLN A 457 -15.36 -26.75 -10.40
N LEU A 458 -14.52 -26.81 -9.36
CA LEU A 458 -14.76 -26.18 -8.05
C LEU A 458 -14.29 -24.70 -8.01
N SER A 459 -14.97 -23.87 -7.20
CA SER A 459 -14.67 -22.43 -7.12
C SER A 459 -13.46 -22.10 -6.22
N PRO A 460 -12.53 -21.22 -6.63
CA PRO A 460 -11.33 -20.89 -5.85
C PRO A 460 -11.62 -20.25 -4.49
N ALA A 461 -12.71 -19.48 -4.33
CA ALA A 461 -13.07 -18.92 -3.01
C ALA A 461 -13.52 -19.97 -1.99
N ASP A 462 -13.84 -21.18 -2.43
CA ASP A 462 -14.12 -22.31 -1.55
C ASP A 462 -12.86 -23.19 -1.41
N LEU A 463 -12.23 -23.55 -2.53
CA LEU A 463 -11.01 -24.38 -2.56
C LEU A 463 -9.83 -23.76 -1.76
N PHE A 464 -9.62 -22.45 -1.89
CA PHE A 464 -8.51 -21.71 -1.24
C PHE A 464 -8.99 -20.80 -0.09
N ARG A 465 -10.17 -21.07 0.48
CA ARG A 465 -10.78 -20.27 1.56
C ARG A 465 -9.94 -20.11 2.83
N HIS A 466 -8.89 -20.90 2.97
CA HIS A 466 -7.99 -21.02 4.12
C HIS A 466 -6.62 -20.35 3.90
N TYR A 467 -6.35 -19.88 2.68
CA TYR A 467 -5.11 -19.20 2.33
C TYR A 467 -4.99 -17.80 2.98
N PRO A 468 -6.00 -16.89 2.85
CA PRO A 468 -5.91 -15.54 3.41
C PRO A 468 -6.13 -15.51 4.94
N THR A 469 -5.45 -14.60 5.63
CA THR A 469 -5.69 -14.30 7.05
C THR A 469 -7.11 -13.79 7.30
N GLN A 470 -7.63 -12.95 6.41
CA GLN A 470 -8.98 -12.39 6.49
C GLN A 470 -9.72 -12.49 5.15
N ARG A 471 -11.05 -12.70 5.20
CA ARG A 471 -11.89 -12.72 4.01
C ARG A 471 -12.74 -11.47 3.94
N LEU A 472 -12.67 -10.76 2.83
CA LEU A 472 -13.50 -9.57 2.60
C LEU A 472 -14.95 -10.00 2.35
N THR A 473 -15.83 -9.54 3.22
CA THR A 473 -17.29 -9.69 3.17
C THR A 473 -17.93 -8.35 2.80
N PRO A 474 -19.22 -8.32 2.40
CA PRO A 474 -19.91 -7.06 2.10
C PRO A 474 -19.96 -6.12 3.31
N ASP A 475 -19.97 -6.68 4.52
CA ASP A 475 -20.05 -5.97 5.80
C ASP A 475 -18.67 -5.53 6.35
N THR A 476 -17.57 -5.91 5.67
CA THR A 476 -16.22 -5.52 6.09
C THR A 476 -16.08 -3.98 6.04
N PRO A 477 -15.56 -3.33 7.10
CA PRO A 477 -15.33 -1.88 7.08
C PRO A 477 -14.20 -1.52 6.11
N LEU A 478 -14.34 -0.38 5.45
CA LEU A 478 -13.38 0.14 4.49
C LEU A 478 -13.10 1.62 4.80
N TYR A 479 -11.81 1.93 4.95
CA TYR A 479 -11.25 3.25 5.24
C TYR A 479 -10.34 3.70 4.10
N LEU A 480 -10.12 5.02 3.97
CA LEU A 480 -9.04 5.56 3.14
C LEU A 480 -7.70 5.26 3.82
N ALA A 481 -6.73 4.71 3.08
CA ALA A 481 -5.40 4.49 3.64
C ALA A 481 -4.65 5.83 3.88
N PRO A 482 -3.84 5.94 4.95
CA PRO A 482 -3.05 7.14 5.19
C PRO A 482 -2.08 7.35 4.02
N THR A 483 -2.10 8.56 3.47
CA THR A 483 -1.28 8.97 2.32
C THR A 483 -0.47 10.20 2.68
N THR A 484 0.82 10.20 2.32
CA THR A 484 1.70 11.34 2.58
C THR A 484 1.42 12.47 1.59
N GLY A 485 0.70 13.51 2.01
CA GLY A 485 0.59 14.76 1.25
C GLY A 485 -0.73 15.51 1.39
N VAL A 486 -0.72 16.73 0.83
CA VAL A 486 -1.71 17.83 0.97
C VAL A 486 -3.17 17.45 0.67
N TYR A 487 -3.37 16.47 -0.21
CA TYR A 487 -4.68 16.08 -0.76
C TYR A 487 -4.85 14.57 -0.64
N THR A 488 -4.89 14.01 0.57
CA THR A 488 -4.96 12.55 0.81
C THR A 488 -5.94 11.84 -0.13
N GLY A 489 -7.19 12.30 -0.23
CA GLY A 489 -8.20 11.71 -1.13
C GLY A 489 -7.88 11.84 -2.63
N LYS A 490 -7.50 13.02 -3.14
CA LYS A 490 -7.21 13.21 -4.59
C LYS A 490 -5.87 12.63 -5.01
N ALA A 491 -4.87 12.66 -4.13
CA ALA A 491 -3.59 11.99 -4.34
C ALA A 491 -3.78 10.48 -4.35
N ALA A 492 -4.57 9.92 -3.42
CA ALA A 492 -4.93 8.50 -3.42
C ALA A 492 -5.71 8.11 -4.68
N ALA A 493 -6.69 8.92 -5.10
CA ALA A 493 -7.46 8.67 -6.32
C ALA A 493 -6.61 8.76 -7.59
N SER A 494 -5.68 9.72 -7.67
CA SER A 494 -4.71 9.83 -8.78
C SER A 494 -3.70 8.68 -8.77
N ALA A 495 -3.20 8.26 -7.60
CA ALA A 495 -2.34 7.11 -7.45
C ALA A 495 -3.05 5.79 -7.82
N ALA A 496 -4.33 5.64 -7.44
CA ALA A 496 -5.17 4.52 -7.85
C ALA A 496 -5.42 4.54 -9.37
N GLN A 497 -5.71 5.70 -9.96
CA GLN A 497 -5.89 5.84 -11.40
C GLN A 497 -4.61 5.52 -12.18
N ALA A 498 -3.44 5.97 -11.71
CA ALA A 498 -2.15 5.63 -12.29
C ALA A 498 -1.82 4.14 -12.12
N ALA A 499 -2.04 3.58 -10.93
CA ALA A 499 -1.83 2.16 -10.68
C ALA A 499 -2.74 1.29 -11.55
N ARG A 500 -3.97 1.72 -11.87
CA ARG A 500 -4.89 1.01 -12.79
C ARG A 500 -4.33 0.89 -14.22
N GLN A 501 -3.41 1.79 -14.60
CA GLN A 501 -2.76 1.86 -15.92
C GLN A 501 -1.43 1.09 -16.00
N TRP A 502 -0.86 0.63 -14.88
CA TRP A 502 0.39 -0.13 -14.89
C TRP A 502 0.30 -1.39 -15.75
N ASP A 503 1.39 -1.72 -16.47
CA ASP A 503 1.43 -2.82 -17.43
C ASP A 503 1.02 -4.16 -16.79
N MET A 504 1.35 -4.34 -15.50
CA MET A 504 1.01 -5.55 -14.74
C MET A 504 -0.50 -5.82 -14.65
N TRP A 505 -1.37 -4.83 -14.82
CA TRP A 505 -2.82 -4.97 -14.76
C TRP A 505 -3.51 -4.83 -16.13
N ALA A 506 -2.75 -4.68 -17.22
CA ALA A 506 -3.30 -4.53 -18.56
C ALA A 506 -4.13 -5.76 -19.03
N PHE A 507 -3.83 -6.95 -18.52
CA PHE A 507 -4.58 -8.18 -18.82
C PHE A 507 -5.96 -8.25 -18.13
N LEU A 508 -6.25 -7.35 -17.19
CA LEU A 508 -7.51 -7.31 -16.45
C LEU A 508 -8.55 -6.48 -17.20
N ALA A 509 -9.52 -7.18 -17.79
CA ALA A 509 -10.65 -6.58 -18.48
C ALA A 509 -11.40 -5.56 -17.60
N GLN A 510 -12.01 -4.55 -18.23
CA GLN A 510 -12.68 -3.44 -17.55
C GLN A 510 -13.84 -3.87 -16.62
N HIS A 511 -14.41 -5.06 -16.82
CA HIS A 511 -15.43 -5.64 -15.93
C HIS A 511 -14.86 -6.33 -14.68
N TRP A 512 -13.56 -6.64 -14.66
CA TRP A 512 -12.91 -7.24 -13.49
C TRP A 512 -12.51 -6.18 -12.46
N ILE A 513 -11.75 -5.18 -12.91
CA ILE A 513 -11.46 -3.95 -12.17
C ILE A 513 -11.99 -2.77 -13.00
N ALA A 514 -12.78 -1.94 -12.33
CA ALA A 514 -13.44 -0.75 -12.86
C ALA A 514 -12.50 0.16 -13.69
N GLY A 515 -13.10 0.95 -14.57
CA GLY A 515 -12.40 1.95 -15.38
C GLY A 515 -11.76 3.07 -14.54
N PRO A 516 -10.78 3.81 -15.10
CA PRO A 516 -9.99 4.80 -14.36
C PRO A 516 -10.84 5.86 -13.64
N ASP A 517 -11.90 6.36 -14.26
CA ASP A 517 -12.77 7.38 -13.67
C ASP A 517 -13.59 6.83 -12.49
N GLN A 518 -14.03 5.58 -12.58
CA GLN A 518 -14.79 4.91 -11.52
C GLN A 518 -13.87 4.49 -10.37
N VAL A 519 -12.63 4.08 -10.65
CA VAL A 519 -11.57 3.89 -9.63
C VAL A 519 -11.32 5.20 -8.88
N SER A 520 -11.17 6.32 -9.61
CA SER A 520 -10.93 7.64 -9.03
C SER A 520 -12.10 8.08 -8.13
N LYS A 521 -13.34 8.03 -8.65
CA LYS A 521 -14.56 8.33 -7.87
C LYS A 521 -14.71 7.45 -6.62
N ALA A 522 -14.53 6.14 -6.76
CA ALA A 522 -14.68 5.21 -5.65
C ALA A 522 -13.59 5.39 -4.57
N THR A 523 -12.37 5.79 -4.95
CA THR A 523 -11.30 6.12 -4.01
C THR A 523 -11.60 7.44 -3.27
N LEU A 524 -12.13 8.45 -3.96
CA LEU A 524 -12.57 9.72 -3.35
C LEU A 524 -13.73 9.56 -2.36
N ALA A 525 -14.52 8.48 -2.48
CA ALA A 525 -15.63 8.18 -1.58
C ALA A 525 -15.22 7.54 -0.23
N LEU A 526 -13.93 7.24 -0.05
CA LEU A 526 -13.39 6.69 1.20
C LEU A 526 -13.01 7.79 2.18
N HIS A 527 -13.26 7.56 3.48
CA HIS A 527 -12.87 8.48 4.56
C HIS A 527 -11.80 7.83 5.46
N PRO A 528 -10.80 8.57 5.97
CA PRO A 528 -9.77 8.00 6.84
C PRO A 528 -10.33 7.56 8.20
N GLU A 529 -11.24 8.32 8.81
CA GLU A 529 -11.74 8.06 10.17
C GLU A 529 -13.13 7.39 10.22
N GLN A 530 -13.85 7.33 9.10
CA GLN A 530 -15.25 6.88 9.06
C GLN A 530 -15.38 5.69 8.12
N ALA A 531 -15.48 4.49 8.69
CA ALA A 531 -15.70 3.29 7.91
C ALA A 531 -17.08 3.32 7.23
N GLN A 532 -17.09 2.89 5.97
CA GLN A 532 -18.28 2.38 5.31
C GLN A 532 -18.11 0.86 5.13
N SER A 533 -19.20 0.09 5.14
CA SER A 533 -19.09 -1.31 4.70
C SER A 533 -18.83 -1.36 3.19
N ILE A 534 -18.07 -2.35 2.71
CA ILE A 534 -17.79 -2.54 1.27
C ILE A 534 -19.09 -2.54 0.44
N GLN A 535 -20.18 -3.09 0.99
CA GLN A 535 -21.50 -3.07 0.34
C GLN A 535 -22.05 -1.65 0.21
N HIS A 536 -22.09 -0.90 1.32
CA HIS A 536 -22.67 0.44 1.32
C HIS A 536 -21.85 1.38 0.43
N TRP A 537 -20.52 1.40 0.61
CA TRP A 537 -19.59 2.12 -0.26
C TRP A 537 -19.81 1.77 -1.73
N GLY A 538 -19.82 0.49 -2.09
CA GLY A 538 -20.04 0.05 -3.46
C GLY A 538 -21.39 0.47 -4.04
N GLN A 539 -22.46 0.44 -3.25
CA GLN A 539 -23.79 0.92 -3.65
C GLN A 539 -23.77 2.42 -4.00
N THR A 540 -23.09 3.27 -3.22
CA THR A 540 -22.94 4.70 -3.56
C THR A 540 -22.21 4.94 -4.88
N GLN A 541 -21.36 3.99 -5.30
CA GLN A 541 -20.57 4.04 -6.54
C GLN A 541 -21.22 3.27 -7.71
N GLN A 542 -22.49 2.87 -7.56
CA GLN A 542 -23.27 2.09 -8.54
C GLN A 542 -22.60 0.75 -8.94
N LEU A 543 -21.83 0.16 -8.02
CA LEU A 543 -21.16 -1.13 -8.21
C LEU A 543 -22.07 -2.28 -7.79
N SER A 544 -22.08 -3.36 -8.57
CA SER A 544 -22.65 -4.63 -8.10
C SER A 544 -21.81 -5.21 -6.96
N ARG A 545 -22.43 -6.00 -6.07
CA ARG A 545 -21.74 -6.64 -4.93
C ARG A 545 -20.44 -7.36 -5.30
N PRO A 546 -20.33 -8.11 -6.42
CA PRO A 546 -19.05 -8.67 -6.87
C PRO A 546 -17.99 -7.61 -7.21
N GLN A 547 -18.37 -6.56 -7.96
CA GLN A 547 -17.47 -5.47 -8.33
C GLN A 547 -16.98 -4.69 -7.11
N SER A 548 -17.86 -4.42 -6.13
CA SER A 548 -17.50 -3.74 -4.87
C SER A 548 -16.40 -4.49 -4.12
N LEU A 549 -16.55 -5.82 -3.97
CA LEU A 549 -15.57 -6.66 -3.31
C LEU A 549 -14.22 -6.70 -4.04
N ARG A 550 -14.23 -6.79 -5.39
CA ARG A 550 -12.98 -6.77 -6.19
C ARG A 550 -12.28 -5.43 -6.12
N LEU A 551 -13.02 -4.32 -6.25
CA LEU A 551 -12.43 -2.99 -6.23
C LEU A 551 -11.89 -2.63 -4.84
N ALA A 552 -12.61 -2.95 -3.76
CA ALA A 552 -12.10 -2.78 -2.40
C ALA A 552 -10.80 -3.58 -2.18
N ALA A 553 -10.79 -4.86 -2.55
CA ALA A 553 -9.60 -5.71 -2.42
C ALA A 553 -8.40 -5.17 -3.20
N TRP A 554 -8.60 -4.70 -4.43
CA TRP A 554 -7.55 -4.11 -5.24
C TRP A 554 -7.06 -2.76 -4.67
N LEU A 555 -7.96 -1.90 -4.18
CA LEU A 555 -7.57 -0.65 -3.49
C LEU A 555 -6.76 -0.92 -2.21
N ILE A 556 -7.07 -1.97 -1.45
CA ILE A 556 -6.25 -2.40 -0.31
C ILE A 556 -4.88 -2.92 -0.80
N LYS A 557 -4.84 -3.68 -1.90
CA LYS A 557 -3.61 -4.22 -2.49
C LYS A 557 -2.63 -3.13 -2.93
N ILE A 558 -3.10 -2.06 -3.55
CA ILE A 558 -2.27 -0.88 -3.89
C ILE A 558 -2.14 0.11 -2.71
N GLY A 559 -2.69 -0.26 -1.55
CA GLY A 559 -2.65 0.47 -0.28
C GLY A 559 -3.24 1.88 -0.34
N GLN A 560 -4.32 2.06 -1.11
CA GLN A 560 -5.16 3.28 -1.12
C GLN A 560 -6.40 3.12 -0.22
N ALA A 561 -6.72 1.89 0.19
CA ALA A 561 -7.74 1.59 1.18
C ALA A 561 -7.20 0.67 2.31
N SER A 562 -7.91 0.62 3.44
CA SER A 562 -7.59 -0.21 4.59
C SER A 562 -8.88 -0.79 5.20
N THR A 563 -8.79 -1.95 5.87
CA THR A 563 -9.88 -2.52 6.68
C THR A 563 -9.76 -2.16 8.16
N GLN A 564 -8.69 -1.47 8.55
CA GLN A 564 -8.47 -0.89 9.88
C GLN A 564 -8.39 0.64 9.78
N PRO A 565 -8.82 1.39 10.80
CA PRO A 565 -8.59 2.82 10.85
C PRO A 565 -7.09 3.13 10.85
N PRO A 566 -6.65 4.28 10.33
CA PRO A 566 -5.26 4.71 10.44
C PRO A 566 -4.86 4.82 11.91
N ALA A 567 -3.61 4.47 12.22
CA ALA A 567 -3.07 4.66 13.56
C ALA A 567 -3.13 6.16 13.94
N PRO A 568 -3.51 6.51 15.18
CA PRO A 568 -3.65 7.91 15.61
C PRO A 568 -2.34 8.72 15.50
N ASP A 569 -1.19 8.03 15.48
CA ASP A 569 0.14 8.62 15.39
C ASP A 569 0.76 8.56 13.98
N SER A 570 0.00 8.93 12.94
CA SER A 570 0.59 9.47 11.70
C SER A 570 1.19 10.86 12.01
N ALA A 571 2.24 10.88 12.83
CA ALA A 571 2.73 12.07 13.51
C ALA A 571 3.08 13.19 12.53
N LEU A 572 2.33 14.28 12.61
CA LEU A 572 2.63 15.53 11.92
C LEU A 572 3.98 16.05 12.47
N ARG A 573 5.08 15.72 11.76
CA ARG A 573 6.45 16.14 12.10
C ARG A 573 6.50 17.61 12.49
N SER A 574 7.21 17.90 13.60
CA SER A 574 7.39 19.25 14.11
C SER A 574 8.09 20.17 13.10
N VAL A 575 7.73 21.44 13.13
CA VAL A 575 8.31 22.52 12.33
C VAL A 575 9.13 23.41 13.26
N HIS A 576 10.45 23.31 13.19
CA HIS A 576 11.36 24.04 14.05
C HIS A 576 11.75 25.38 13.42
N LEU A 577 11.28 26.48 14.00
CA LEU A 577 11.58 27.85 13.58
C LEU A 577 12.93 28.29 14.15
N ILE A 578 13.84 28.76 13.30
CA ILE A 578 15.16 29.30 13.66
C ILE A 578 15.13 30.81 13.42
N ALA A 579 14.92 31.59 14.49
CA ALA A 579 14.93 33.05 14.45
C ALA A 579 16.35 33.60 14.57
N GLY A 580 16.62 34.73 13.89
CA GLY A 580 17.93 35.39 13.87
C GLY A 580 18.45 35.85 15.23
N ASP A 581 17.55 36.29 16.12
CA ASP A 581 17.87 36.78 17.46
C ASP A 581 16.63 36.76 18.38
N LYS A 582 16.82 37.15 19.66
CA LYS A 582 15.75 37.15 20.68
C LYS A 582 14.68 38.22 20.48
N GLN A 583 14.98 39.35 19.84
CA GLN A 583 13.99 40.39 19.54
C GLN A 583 13.12 39.98 18.36
N HIS A 584 13.73 39.41 17.31
CA HIS A 584 13.01 38.80 16.21
C HIS A 584 12.06 37.69 16.72
N ALA A 585 12.55 36.76 17.54
CA ALA A 585 11.72 35.72 18.17
C ALA A 585 10.55 36.24 19.05
N ALA A 586 10.54 37.53 19.39
CA ALA A 586 9.46 38.17 20.15
C ALA A 586 8.40 38.87 19.28
N GLN A 587 8.57 38.92 17.95
CA GLN A 587 7.58 39.50 17.03
C GLN A 587 6.23 38.78 17.11
N ALA A 588 5.14 39.54 16.90
CA ALA A 588 3.78 39.10 17.16
C ALA A 588 3.31 37.98 16.20
N ASP A 589 3.74 38.02 14.95
CA ASP A 589 3.49 37.02 13.91
C ASP A 589 4.21 35.68 14.17
N LEU A 590 5.45 35.72 14.68
CA LEU A 590 6.15 34.50 15.13
C LEU A 590 5.50 33.90 16.38
N ARG A 591 5.17 34.72 17.37
CA ARG A 591 4.43 34.27 18.56
C ARG A 591 3.07 33.68 18.18
N ARG A 592 2.41 34.23 17.15
CA ARG A 592 1.17 33.71 16.57
C ARG A 592 1.36 32.31 15.96
N LEU A 593 2.42 32.06 15.20
CA LEU A 593 2.71 30.71 14.66
C LEU A 593 3.03 29.67 15.74
N LEU A 594 3.66 30.10 16.84
CA LEU A 594 3.94 29.24 18.00
C LEU A 594 2.69 28.86 18.82
N THR A 595 1.49 29.33 18.43
CA THR A 595 0.22 28.81 18.98
C THR A 595 -0.13 27.42 18.45
N ASP A 596 0.40 27.04 17.28
CA ASP A 596 0.31 25.69 16.75
C ASP A 596 1.33 24.78 17.44
N LYS A 597 0.85 23.72 18.12
CA LYS A 597 1.69 22.77 18.87
C LYS A 597 2.72 22.03 18.01
N ARG A 598 2.56 22.02 16.68
CA ARG A 598 3.54 21.47 15.73
C ARG A 598 4.74 22.40 15.54
N CYS A 599 4.61 23.69 15.84
CA CYS A 599 5.66 24.69 15.66
C CYS A 599 6.50 24.86 16.93
N LEU A 600 7.82 24.72 16.80
CA LEU A 600 8.77 24.81 17.91
C LEU A 600 9.80 25.90 17.63
N LEU A 601 9.99 26.85 18.53
CA LEU A 601 11.07 27.83 18.41
C LEU A 601 12.39 27.20 18.84
N SER A 602 13.33 27.07 17.90
CA SER A 602 14.70 26.62 18.17
C SER A 602 15.49 27.76 18.83
N GLN A 603 15.59 27.72 20.17
CA GLN A 603 16.34 28.68 20.98
C GLN A 603 17.77 28.21 21.31
N THR A 604 18.20 27.08 20.75
CA THR A 604 19.48 26.41 21.10
C THR A 604 20.68 27.32 20.79
N PRO A 605 21.52 27.66 21.79
CA PRO A 605 22.78 28.35 21.54
C PRO A 605 23.71 27.49 20.69
N GLY A 606 24.36 28.08 19.69
CA GLY A 606 25.32 27.38 18.83
C GLY A 606 25.36 27.94 17.40
N THR A 607 26.18 27.31 16.58
CA THR A 607 26.23 27.49 15.13
C THR A 607 24.95 26.99 14.46
N LEU A 608 24.67 27.46 13.23
CA LEU A 608 23.54 26.97 12.44
C LEU A 608 23.60 25.44 12.24
N GLN A 609 24.81 24.89 12.08
CA GLN A 609 25.03 23.46 11.93
C GLN A 609 24.55 22.65 13.13
N GLU A 610 24.83 23.10 14.36
CA GLU A 610 24.42 22.42 15.60
C GLU A 610 22.89 22.46 15.76
N GLN A 611 22.27 23.60 15.46
CA GLN A 611 20.81 23.75 15.47
C GLN A 611 20.14 22.80 14.47
N LEU A 612 20.62 22.75 13.23
CA LEU A 612 20.08 21.85 12.19
C LEU A 612 20.31 20.37 12.53
N HIS A 613 21.42 20.01 13.18
CA HIS A 613 21.68 18.65 13.64
C HIS A 613 20.74 18.23 14.78
N GLN A 614 20.46 19.12 15.75
CA GLN A 614 19.49 18.83 16.82
C GLN A 614 18.06 18.64 16.26
N ILE A 615 17.63 19.48 15.31
CA ILE A 615 16.33 19.34 14.63
C ILE A 615 16.23 18.01 13.86
N GLN A 616 17.35 17.55 13.30
CA GLN A 616 17.48 16.25 12.64
C GLN A 616 17.42 15.08 13.64
N LEU A 617 17.94 15.22 14.86
CA LEU A 617 17.78 14.23 15.92
C LEU A 617 16.35 14.18 16.46
N SER A 618 15.65 15.32 16.50
CA SER A 618 14.27 15.42 17.00
C SER A 618 13.17 15.13 15.96
N GLY A 619 13.51 14.63 14.76
CA GLY A 619 12.52 14.18 13.76
C GLY A 619 11.84 15.27 12.92
N GLY A 620 12.19 16.55 13.12
CA GLY A 620 11.47 17.71 12.59
C GLY A 620 12.02 18.32 11.30
N HIS A 621 11.24 19.23 10.72
CA HIS A 621 11.64 20.15 9.64
C HIS A 621 12.26 21.43 10.21
N ALA A 622 13.16 22.09 9.50
CA ALA A 622 13.72 23.39 9.92
C ALA A 622 13.18 24.54 9.06
N VAL A 623 12.94 25.71 9.65
CA VAL A 623 12.55 26.95 8.95
C VAL A 623 13.36 28.11 9.49
N LEU A 624 14.25 28.64 8.67
CA LEU A 624 15.08 29.80 8.94
C LEU A 624 14.30 31.06 8.57
N LEU A 625 14.20 32.00 9.49
CA LEU A 625 13.45 33.26 9.33
C LEU A 625 14.38 34.44 9.63
N SER A 626 14.67 35.28 8.62
CA SER A 626 15.57 36.41 8.82
C SER A 626 14.85 37.54 9.57
N PRO A 627 15.56 38.41 10.31
CA PRO A 627 14.95 39.55 11.04
C PRO A 627 14.15 40.55 10.18
N GLN A 628 14.12 40.38 8.86
CA GLN A 628 13.40 41.20 7.89
C GLN A 628 12.17 40.50 7.30
N GLU A 629 11.88 39.26 7.69
CA GLU A 629 10.70 38.53 7.24
C GLU A 629 9.50 38.83 8.15
N THR A 630 8.32 39.06 7.56
CA THR A 630 7.05 39.17 8.29
C THR A 630 6.09 38.11 7.78
N LEU A 631 5.65 37.22 8.67
CA LEU A 631 4.83 36.06 8.35
C LEU A 631 3.34 36.41 8.48
N HIS A 632 2.81 37.04 7.44
CA HIS A 632 1.39 37.35 7.29
C HIS A 632 0.50 36.10 7.32
N ASP A 633 1.04 34.98 6.86
CA ASP A 633 0.28 33.79 6.49
C ASP A 633 0.20 32.74 7.62
N PHE A 634 -0.94 32.67 8.30
CA PHE A 634 -1.11 31.90 9.55
C PHE A 634 -1.28 30.39 9.36
N TRP A 635 -1.69 29.91 8.18
CA TRP A 635 -1.72 28.47 7.88
C TRP A 635 -0.32 27.90 7.53
N LEU A 636 0.76 28.66 7.76
CA LEU A 636 2.10 28.27 7.32
C LEU A 636 2.56 26.92 7.90
N VAL A 637 2.17 26.59 9.13
CA VAL A 637 2.56 25.33 9.78
C VAL A 637 1.92 24.12 9.08
N GLU A 638 0.61 24.17 8.89
CA GLU A 638 -0.15 23.17 8.13
C GLU A 638 0.39 23.04 6.71
N ARG A 639 0.54 24.19 6.02
CA ARG A 639 1.00 24.18 4.65
C ARG A 639 2.49 23.88 4.48
N LEU A 640 3.35 23.99 5.49
CA LEU A 640 4.72 23.52 5.42
C LEU A 640 4.76 21.99 5.50
N HIS A 641 3.97 21.41 6.41
CA HIS A 641 3.82 19.96 6.51
C HIS A 641 3.33 19.36 5.16
N ASP A 642 2.39 20.05 4.53
CA ASP A 642 1.86 19.75 3.20
C ASP A 642 2.85 19.99 2.04
N ALA A 643 3.38 21.22 1.93
CA ALA A 643 3.98 21.72 0.70
C ALA A 643 5.42 21.24 0.45
N PHE A 644 5.99 20.41 1.31
CA PHE A 644 7.29 19.75 1.04
C PHE A 644 7.32 18.85 -0.20
N ALA A 645 6.17 18.63 -0.86
CA ALA A 645 6.05 18.02 -2.18
C ALA A 645 6.13 19.01 -3.37
N ARG A 646 6.01 20.33 -3.17
CA ARG A 646 6.00 21.36 -4.25
C ARG A 646 6.72 22.68 -3.93
N PHE A 647 7.14 22.92 -2.68
CA PHE A 647 7.89 24.10 -2.20
C PHE A 647 7.33 25.48 -2.62
N ALA A 648 6.01 25.59 -2.86
CA ALA A 648 5.41 26.82 -3.41
C ALA A 648 5.40 28.01 -2.43
N LEU A 649 5.37 27.77 -1.11
CA LEU A 649 5.17 28.84 -0.11
C LEU A 649 6.43 29.59 0.27
N VAL A 650 7.58 28.91 0.39
CA VAL A 650 8.84 29.61 0.71
C VAL A 650 9.27 30.51 -0.45
N LYS A 651 8.79 30.27 -1.69
CA LYS A 651 8.95 31.20 -2.83
C LYS A 651 8.22 32.54 -2.64
N LEU A 652 7.22 32.61 -1.76
CA LEU A 652 6.43 33.82 -1.45
C LEU A 652 7.05 34.65 -0.30
N SER A 653 7.98 34.06 0.47
CA SER A 653 8.67 34.68 1.60
C SER A 653 10.10 35.07 1.23
N PRO A 654 10.41 36.36 0.98
CA PRO A 654 11.72 36.80 0.47
C PRO A 654 12.92 36.42 1.33
N ASN A 655 12.75 36.33 2.64
CA ASN A 655 13.85 36.13 3.60
C ASN A 655 13.63 34.90 4.51
N ALA A 656 12.74 33.98 4.13
CA ALA A 656 12.61 32.67 4.77
C ALA A 656 13.39 31.58 4.03
N LEU A 657 13.68 30.48 4.72
CA LEU A 657 14.21 29.25 4.12
C LEU A 657 13.73 28.02 4.92
N ALA A 658 12.88 27.17 4.32
CA ALA A 658 12.57 25.84 4.89
C ALA A 658 13.50 24.73 4.38
N ILE A 659 13.84 23.79 5.26
CA ILE A 659 14.67 22.62 5.00
C ILE A 659 13.91 21.37 5.47
N ARG A 660 13.72 20.40 4.57
CA ARG A 660 12.99 19.16 4.85
C ARG A 660 13.82 18.23 5.73
N HIS A 661 13.16 17.47 6.62
CA HIS A 661 13.84 16.59 7.58
C HIS A 661 14.82 15.59 6.92
N ASP A 662 14.39 14.90 5.86
CA ASP A 662 15.22 13.98 5.08
C ASP A 662 16.40 14.68 4.40
N LEU A 663 16.27 15.97 4.08
CA LEU A 663 17.38 16.80 3.62
C LEU A 663 18.38 17.05 4.75
N LEU A 664 17.90 17.36 5.96
CA LEU A 664 18.78 17.50 7.13
C LEU A 664 19.56 16.20 7.36
N VAL A 665 18.92 15.04 7.31
CA VAL A 665 19.57 13.72 7.40
C VAL A 665 20.64 13.52 6.31
N GLN A 666 20.37 13.95 5.07
CA GLN A 666 21.34 13.86 3.97
C GLN A 666 22.54 14.82 4.13
N LEU A 667 22.33 15.98 4.74
CA LEU A 667 23.34 17.02 4.94
C LEU A 667 24.18 16.81 6.20
N THR A 668 23.60 16.31 7.28
CA THR A 668 24.29 16.18 8.58
C THR A 668 25.35 15.07 8.59
N GLY A 669 25.17 13.99 7.82
CA GLY A 669 26.18 12.93 7.64
C GLY A 669 27.49 13.39 6.98
N LEU A 670 27.59 14.66 6.56
CA LEU A 670 28.72 15.25 5.84
C LEU A 670 29.39 16.41 6.62
N THR A 671 28.95 16.65 7.86
CA THR A 671 29.28 17.84 8.68
C THR A 671 30.72 17.93 9.21
N ALA A 672 31.53 16.88 9.09
CA ALA A 672 32.92 16.91 9.54
C ALA A 672 33.80 17.91 8.76
N LYS A 673 33.47 18.24 7.50
CA LYS A 673 34.22 19.19 6.64
C LYS A 673 33.30 19.92 5.64
N SER A 674 32.23 20.55 6.11
CA SER A 674 31.24 21.24 5.26
C SER A 674 31.35 22.77 5.31
N ALA A 675 30.88 23.44 4.25
CA ALA A 675 30.83 24.91 4.18
C ALA A 675 29.85 25.55 5.18
N LEU A 676 29.06 24.75 5.92
CA LEU A 676 28.12 25.21 6.93
C LEU A 676 28.78 25.51 8.29
N GLN A 677 29.97 24.96 8.57
CA GLN A 677 30.67 25.13 9.86
C GLN A 677 30.94 26.60 10.23
N ASN A 678 31.11 27.47 9.23
CA ASN A 678 31.44 28.88 9.41
C ASN A 678 30.24 29.83 9.18
N LEU A 679 29.01 29.29 9.08
CA LEU A 679 27.80 30.09 8.85
C LEU A 679 27.01 30.25 10.15
N ASN A 680 27.03 31.46 10.71
CA ASN A 680 26.17 31.84 11.81
C ASN A 680 24.88 32.45 11.27
N TRP A 681 23.75 32.11 11.88
CA TRP A 681 22.50 32.84 11.65
C TRP A 681 22.51 34.13 12.52
N PRO A 682 22.13 35.31 12.01
CA PRO A 682 21.63 35.60 10.67
C PRO A 682 22.75 35.85 9.64
N THR A 683 22.86 34.96 8.66
CA THR A 683 23.60 35.17 7.40
C THR A 683 22.56 35.24 6.28
N PRO A 684 22.70 36.06 5.22
CA PRO A 684 21.73 36.07 4.12
C PRO A 684 21.41 34.67 3.62
N SER A 685 20.13 34.33 3.52
CA SER A 685 19.63 32.99 3.16
C SER A 685 20.21 32.50 1.82
N ALA A 686 20.52 33.43 0.89
CA ALA A 686 21.25 33.15 -0.36
C ALA A 686 22.66 32.55 -0.17
N ARG A 687 23.41 32.95 0.86
CA ARG A 687 24.73 32.36 1.20
C ARG A 687 24.58 30.96 1.78
N ILE A 688 23.57 30.73 2.60
CA ILE A 688 23.27 29.39 3.15
C ILE A 688 22.83 28.46 2.01
N TYR A 689 21.98 28.92 1.09
CA TYR A 689 21.63 28.15 -0.11
C TYR A 689 22.85 27.78 -0.94
N ALA A 690 23.73 28.73 -1.25
CA ALA A 690 24.94 28.46 -2.04
C ALA A 690 25.83 27.40 -1.36
N ALA A 691 26.00 27.47 -0.03
CA ALA A 691 26.74 26.46 0.74
C ALA A 691 26.05 25.09 0.73
N LEU A 692 24.71 25.04 0.80
CA LEU A 692 23.92 23.82 0.69
C LEU A 692 24.00 23.17 -0.69
N GLN A 693 23.92 23.97 -1.77
CA GLN A 693 24.13 23.50 -3.15
C GLN A 693 25.55 22.96 -3.35
N GLN A 694 26.57 23.72 -2.91
CA GLN A 694 27.96 23.31 -3.04
C GLN A 694 28.23 21.98 -2.29
N ALA A 695 27.63 21.79 -1.12
CA ALA A 695 27.66 20.52 -0.41
C ALA A 695 26.97 19.39 -1.20
N ALA A 696 25.75 19.61 -1.71
CA ALA A 696 25.02 18.60 -2.48
C ALA A 696 25.79 18.17 -3.76
N GLN A 697 26.29 19.14 -4.54
CA GLN A 697 27.08 18.90 -5.76
C GLN A 697 28.37 18.13 -5.48
N LYS A 698 29.15 18.54 -4.46
CA LYS A 698 30.40 17.88 -4.06
C LYS A 698 30.22 16.40 -3.74
N HIS A 699 29.01 16.02 -3.29
CA HIS A 699 28.69 14.65 -2.88
C HIS A 699 27.79 13.90 -3.88
N GLN A 700 27.72 14.37 -5.14
CA GLN A 700 26.99 13.73 -6.24
C GLN A 700 25.52 13.39 -5.90
N ARG A 701 24.91 14.17 -5.01
CA ARG A 701 23.46 14.09 -4.78
C ARG A 701 22.77 14.78 -5.95
N PRO A 702 21.59 14.31 -6.38
CA PRO A 702 20.81 15.03 -7.39
C PRO A 702 20.61 16.47 -6.94
N THR A 703 20.67 17.44 -7.86
CA THR A 703 20.32 18.85 -7.56
C THR A 703 19.20 19.37 -8.46
N GLY A 704 18.52 18.48 -9.20
CA GLY A 704 17.44 18.82 -10.13
C GLY A 704 16.18 19.31 -9.39
N ASP A 705 15.78 20.54 -9.66
CA ASP A 705 14.64 21.25 -9.07
C ASP A 705 14.62 21.28 -7.53
N TRP A 706 15.76 21.59 -6.89
CA TRP A 706 15.89 21.72 -5.43
C TRP A 706 15.48 23.12 -4.95
N PRO A 707 14.28 23.33 -4.38
CA PRO A 707 13.79 24.65 -4.06
C PRO A 707 14.06 24.91 -2.58
N VAL A 708 15.33 25.07 -2.24
CA VAL A 708 15.77 25.90 -1.10
C VAL A 708 15.34 27.32 -1.47
N ALA A 709 14.06 27.63 -1.25
CA ALA A 709 13.48 28.78 -1.89
C ALA A 709 14.00 30.06 -1.25
N LEU A 710 14.40 30.96 -2.13
CA LEU A 710 14.58 32.37 -1.90
C LEU A 710 13.61 33.03 -2.86
N SER A 711 12.93 34.12 -2.45
CA SER A 711 12.36 34.95 -3.51
C SER A 711 13.50 35.65 -4.28
N PRO A 712 13.30 36.02 -5.56
CA PRO A 712 14.36 36.54 -6.42
C PRO A 712 15.06 37.82 -5.91
N ALA A 713 14.49 38.51 -4.91
CA ALA A 713 14.95 39.80 -4.41
C ALA A 713 16.41 39.82 -3.89
N THR A 714 16.94 38.70 -3.39
CA THR A 714 18.28 38.65 -2.76
C THR A 714 19.46 38.38 -3.71
N VAL A 715 19.21 38.03 -4.98
CA VAL A 715 20.30 37.76 -5.96
C VAL A 715 20.83 39.06 -6.60
N ALA A 716 20.02 40.12 -6.63
CA ALA A 716 20.25 41.30 -7.47
C ALA A 716 21.17 42.41 -6.88
N GLN A 717 21.87 42.21 -5.76
CA GLN A 717 22.72 43.25 -5.15
C GLN A 717 24.19 43.29 -5.63
N LYS A 718 24.58 42.53 -6.68
CA LYS A 718 25.95 42.52 -7.21
C LYS A 718 26.10 42.72 -8.74
N SER A 719 25.31 43.62 -9.33
CA SER A 719 25.73 44.35 -10.53
C SER A 719 24.94 45.66 -10.69
N LYS A 720 25.61 46.82 -10.59
CA LYS A 720 25.03 48.08 -11.05
C LYS A 720 25.06 48.12 -12.59
N LYS A 721 23.96 48.59 -13.19
CA LYS A 721 23.75 48.86 -14.63
C LYS A 721 23.75 47.65 -15.57
N GLN A 722 22.61 46.97 -15.70
CA GLN A 722 21.78 46.97 -16.92
C GLN A 722 20.53 46.09 -16.76
N ALA A 723 19.43 46.54 -17.38
CA ALA A 723 18.13 45.90 -17.61
C ALA A 723 17.84 44.54 -16.95
N LEU A 724 16.94 44.55 -15.95
CA LEU A 724 15.96 43.49 -15.65
C LEU A 724 14.97 43.98 -14.57
N ALA A 725 13.99 44.78 -14.98
CA ALA A 725 12.83 45.13 -14.15
C ALA A 725 11.61 44.20 -14.43
N ASP A 726 11.68 43.42 -15.52
CA ASP A 726 10.51 42.82 -16.18
C ASP A 726 10.55 41.28 -16.28
N ALA A 727 11.19 40.60 -15.33
CA ALA A 727 11.11 39.14 -15.21
C ALA A 727 10.04 38.75 -14.18
N PRO A 728 8.79 38.47 -14.60
CA PRO A 728 7.75 38.04 -13.68
C PRO A 728 8.12 36.72 -13.02
N LEU A 729 7.66 36.54 -11.77
CA LEU A 729 7.70 35.26 -11.08
C LEU A 729 7.01 34.21 -11.96
N VAL A 730 7.75 33.20 -12.42
CA VAL A 730 7.21 32.12 -13.27
C VAL A 730 6.40 31.17 -12.39
N TYR A 731 5.12 31.54 -12.21
CA TYR A 731 4.09 30.63 -11.75
C TYR A 731 3.75 29.62 -12.87
N PRO A 732 3.32 28.39 -12.54
CA PRO A 732 2.55 27.63 -13.51
C PRO A 732 1.30 28.44 -13.87
N ALA A 733 0.97 28.55 -15.16
CA ALA A 733 -0.16 29.37 -15.59
C ALA A 733 -1.45 28.94 -14.85
N PRO A 734 -2.20 29.89 -14.24
CA PRO A 734 -3.50 29.55 -13.68
C PRO A 734 -4.40 28.99 -14.79
N PRO A 735 -5.27 28.01 -14.51
CA PRO A 735 -6.23 27.54 -15.50
C PRO A 735 -7.18 28.68 -15.91
N PRO A 736 -7.78 28.62 -17.10
CA PRO A 736 -8.62 29.70 -17.63
C PRO A 736 -9.76 30.08 -16.66
N GLY A 737 -9.97 31.39 -16.52
CA GLY A 737 -10.98 32.00 -15.65
C GLY A 737 -10.46 33.26 -14.95
N GLN A 738 -11.17 34.38 -15.11
CA GLN A 738 -10.83 35.64 -14.43
C GLN A 738 -11.09 35.54 -12.91
N LEU A 739 -10.16 36.05 -12.10
CA LEU A 739 -10.40 36.26 -10.67
C LEU A 739 -11.19 37.57 -10.47
N VAL A 740 -12.34 37.50 -9.80
CA VAL A 740 -13.22 38.66 -9.57
C VAL A 740 -13.52 38.79 -8.07
N PHE A 741 -13.02 39.86 -7.46
CA PHE A 741 -13.41 40.25 -6.10
C PHE A 741 -14.70 41.07 -6.16
N VAL A 742 -15.65 40.77 -5.27
CA VAL A 742 -16.95 41.41 -5.19
C VAL A 742 -17.14 41.95 -3.78
N CYS A 743 -17.24 43.28 -3.66
CA CYS A 743 -17.30 43.98 -2.38
C CYS A 743 -18.28 45.16 -2.46
N ALA A 744 -18.92 45.47 -1.35
CA ALA A 744 -19.71 46.69 -1.19
C ALA A 744 -19.27 47.42 0.07
N THR A 745 -19.06 48.72 -0.02
CA THR A 745 -18.50 49.56 1.05
C THR A 745 -19.31 50.83 1.22
N ARG A 746 -19.37 51.36 2.44
CA ARG A 746 -19.94 52.69 2.70
C ARG A 746 -19.01 53.83 2.29
N LEU A 747 -17.74 53.53 2.09
CA LEU A 747 -16.71 54.49 1.71
C LEU A 747 -16.88 54.97 0.26
N SER A 748 -16.25 56.09 -0.07
CA SER A 748 -16.04 56.45 -1.48
C SER A 748 -15.05 55.48 -2.13
N THR A 749 -15.01 55.43 -3.46
CA THR A 749 -14.03 54.58 -4.17
C THR A 749 -12.58 54.96 -3.81
N ALA A 750 -12.29 56.24 -3.58
CA ALA A 750 -10.95 56.70 -3.19
C ALA A 750 -10.59 56.32 -1.74
N ASP A 751 -11.57 56.44 -0.84
CA ASP A 751 -11.39 56.07 0.58
C ASP A 751 -11.28 54.55 0.75
N PHE A 752 -11.96 53.74 -0.07
CA PHE A 752 -11.81 52.29 -0.06
C PHE A 752 -10.35 51.86 -0.24
N TRP A 753 -9.68 52.36 -1.29
CA TRP A 753 -8.28 52.00 -1.59
C TRP A 753 -7.27 52.49 -0.54
N THR A 754 -7.61 53.51 0.24
CA THR A 754 -6.68 54.16 1.20
C THR A 754 -6.98 53.85 2.66
N GLN A 755 -8.20 53.42 3.00
CA GLN A 755 -8.67 53.23 4.37
C GLN A 755 -9.24 51.83 4.64
N ALA A 756 -9.84 51.15 3.65
CA ALA A 756 -10.44 49.84 3.87
C ALA A 756 -9.36 48.74 3.97
N PRO A 757 -9.42 47.84 4.98
CA PRO A 757 -8.56 46.66 5.04
C PRO A 757 -8.49 45.85 3.74
N LEU A 758 -9.61 45.70 3.03
CA LEU A 758 -9.63 45.03 1.73
C LEU A 758 -8.95 45.85 0.62
N GLY A 759 -9.21 47.16 0.55
CA GLY A 759 -8.62 48.03 -0.47
C GLY A 759 -7.09 48.03 -0.40
N LEU A 760 -6.55 48.15 0.83
CA LEU A 760 -5.11 48.04 1.08
C LEU A 760 -4.54 46.68 0.66
N ALA A 761 -5.23 45.58 0.99
CA ALA A 761 -4.82 44.23 0.58
C ALA A 761 -4.82 44.04 -0.95
N LEU A 762 -5.82 44.60 -1.64
CA LEU A 762 -5.93 44.54 -3.09
C LEU A 762 -4.83 45.36 -3.78
N THR A 763 -4.44 46.52 -3.22
CA THR A 763 -3.26 47.27 -3.68
C THR A 763 -1.98 46.46 -3.51
N ASP A 764 -1.79 45.77 -2.39
CA ASP A 764 -0.64 44.88 -2.18
C ASP A 764 -0.61 43.70 -3.16
N LEU A 765 -1.77 43.15 -3.54
CA LEU A 765 -1.89 42.10 -4.56
C LEU A 765 -1.54 42.62 -5.96
N GLN A 766 -2.00 43.83 -6.33
CA GLN A 766 -1.64 44.48 -7.59
C GLN A 766 -0.13 44.74 -7.68
N ASN A 767 0.48 45.27 -6.60
CA ASN A 767 1.91 45.50 -6.50
C ASN A 767 2.75 44.20 -6.61
N ARG A 768 2.14 43.05 -6.34
CA ARG A 768 2.75 41.71 -6.48
C ARG A 768 2.44 41.03 -7.82
N GLY A 769 1.75 41.70 -8.73
CA GLY A 769 1.45 41.21 -10.09
C GLY A 769 0.30 40.20 -10.16
N VAL A 770 -0.62 40.19 -9.18
CA VAL A 770 -1.83 39.36 -9.24
C VAL A 770 -2.88 40.06 -10.10
N ASP A 771 -3.24 39.46 -11.23
CA ASP A 771 -4.33 39.94 -12.09
C ASP A 771 -5.70 39.59 -11.49
N PHE A 772 -6.56 40.59 -11.36
CA PHE A 772 -7.94 40.45 -10.90
C PHE A 772 -8.81 41.63 -11.34
N ARG A 773 -10.13 41.39 -11.36
CA ARG A 773 -11.16 42.42 -11.52
C ARG A 773 -11.83 42.70 -10.16
N LEU A 774 -12.16 43.96 -9.90
CA LEU A 774 -12.91 44.36 -8.69
C LEU A 774 -14.29 44.89 -9.08
N GLU A 775 -15.33 44.24 -8.58
CA GLU A 775 -16.72 44.72 -8.59
C GLU A 775 -16.98 45.42 -7.25
N LEU A 776 -16.80 46.74 -7.21
CA LEU A 776 -16.98 47.56 -6.01
C LEU A 776 -18.27 48.39 -6.07
N ALA A 777 -19.18 48.17 -5.13
CA ALA A 777 -20.28 49.10 -4.85
C ALA A 777 -19.85 50.09 -3.74
N SER A 778 -19.40 51.29 -4.12
CA SER A 778 -19.07 52.37 -3.16
C SER A 778 -20.31 53.17 -2.76
N HIS A 779 -20.24 53.86 -1.62
CA HIS A 779 -21.36 54.54 -0.94
C HIS A 779 -22.59 53.63 -0.72
N ASN A 780 -22.38 52.33 -0.56
CA ASN A 780 -23.46 51.35 -0.57
C ASN A 780 -24.36 51.42 0.68
N THR A 781 -25.66 51.59 0.43
CA THR A 781 -26.74 51.48 1.43
C THR A 781 -27.68 50.29 1.18
N SER A 782 -27.49 49.55 0.08
CA SER A 782 -28.29 48.39 -0.32
C SER A 782 -27.78 47.06 0.29
N PRO A 783 -28.61 46.00 0.33
CA PRO A 783 -28.18 44.65 0.70
C PRO A 783 -26.95 44.14 -0.06
N LEU A 784 -26.04 43.42 0.62
CA LEU A 784 -24.85 42.83 -0.03
C LEU A 784 -25.25 41.85 -1.13
N ALA A 785 -26.25 41.03 -0.84
CA ALA A 785 -26.84 40.03 -1.74
C ALA A 785 -27.22 40.61 -3.11
N THR A 786 -27.71 41.86 -3.18
CA THR A 786 -28.05 42.51 -4.46
C THR A 786 -26.83 42.66 -5.37
N HIS A 787 -25.68 43.05 -4.81
CA HIS A 787 -24.43 43.21 -5.58
C HIS A 787 -23.77 41.87 -5.87
N TYR A 788 -23.83 40.92 -4.93
CA TYR A 788 -23.33 39.56 -5.15
C TYR A 788 -24.10 38.85 -6.28
N ASN A 789 -25.44 38.92 -6.28
CA ASN A 789 -26.27 38.34 -7.36
C ASN A 789 -26.03 39.03 -8.70
N LYS A 790 -25.81 40.35 -8.72
CA LYS A 790 -25.42 41.08 -9.93
C LYS A 790 -24.08 40.56 -10.48
N ALA A 791 -23.08 40.34 -9.62
CA ALA A 791 -21.78 39.81 -10.04
C ALA A 791 -21.88 38.36 -10.54
N ILE A 792 -22.74 37.52 -9.93
CA ILE A 792 -23.06 36.17 -10.42
C ILE A 792 -23.67 36.24 -11.83
N ALA A 793 -24.66 37.11 -12.06
CA ALA A 793 -25.37 37.19 -13.33
C ALA A 793 -24.53 37.75 -14.49
N LEU A 794 -23.55 38.63 -14.22
CA LEU A 794 -22.78 39.34 -15.25
C LEU A 794 -21.40 38.73 -15.57
N SER A 795 -20.92 37.77 -14.78
CA SER A 795 -19.57 37.20 -14.96
C SER A 795 -19.55 36.00 -15.91
N GLN A 796 -18.43 35.83 -16.63
CA GLN A 796 -18.19 34.66 -17.49
C GLN A 796 -18.21 33.38 -16.65
N ALA A 797 -18.73 32.28 -17.21
CA ALA A 797 -18.97 31.03 -16.47
C ALA A 797 -17.72 30.44 -15.78
N ASP A 798 -16.54 30.65 -16.36
CA ASP A 798 -15.25 30.19 -15.84
C ASP A 798 -14.68 31.07 -14.70
N SER A 799 -15.19 32.28 -14.53
CA SER A 799 -14.70 33.28 -13.57
C SER A 799 -14.85 32.82 -12.13
N MET A 800 -13.80 33.02 -11.34
CA MET A 800 -13.77 32.73 -9.91
C MET A 800 -14.22 33.98 -9.15
N LEU A 801 -15.44 33.95 -8.62
CA LEU A 801 -16.03 35.02 -7.83
C LEU A 801 -15.63 34.86 -6.37
N VAL A 802 -15.26 35.97 -5.73
CA VAL A 802 -14.89 36.02 -4.31
C VAL A 802 -15.69 37.14 -3.64
N PHE A 803 -16.64 36.75 -2.80
CA PHE A 803 -17.53 37.63 -2.05
C PHE A 803 -16.90 37.93 -0.69
N LEU A 804 -16.62 39.22 -0.44
CA LEU A 804 -15.86 39.71 0.72
C LEU A 804 -16.54 40.94 1.35
N HIS A 805 -16.14 41.24 2.58
CA HIS A 805 -16.39 42.53 3.26
C HIS A 805 -15.20 43.48 3.08
N ASP A 806 -15.43 44.78 3.26
CA ASP A 806 -14.39 45.81 3.18
C ASP A 806 -13.46 45.83 4.40
N ASP A 807 -13.91 45.30 5.54
CA ASP A 807 -13.16 45.12 6.80
C ASP A 807 -12.31 43.82 6.88
N VAL A 808 -12.09 43.16 5.74
CA VAL A 808 -11.25 41.97 5.61
C VAL A 808 -9.96 42.31 4.87
N ARG A 809 -8.80 42.11 5.51
CA ARG A 809 -7.50 42.12 4.82
C ARG A 809 -7.19 40.72 4.29
N LEU A 810 -7.03 40.58 2.98
CA LEU A 810 -6.61 39.34 2.34
C LEU A 810 -5.08 39.17 2.48
N ASP A 811 -4.65 38.20 3.29
CA ASP A 811 -3.24 37.94 3.59
C ASP A 811 -2.60 36.87 2.65
N ASP A 812 -3.40 36.20 1.80
CA ASP A 812 -2.94 35.12 0.91
C ASP A 812 -2.57 35.65 -0.49
N PHE A 813 -1.27 35.83 -0.74
CA PHE A 813 -0.76 36.32 -2.03
C PHE A 813 -0.88 35.29 -3.18
N ALA A 814 -1.23 34.03 -2.90
CA ALA A 814 -1.43 32.98 -3.91
C ALA A 814 -2.91 32.70 -4.18
N ILE A 815 -3.81 33.63 -3.82
CA ILE A 815 -5.26 33.47 -3.82
C ILE A 815 -5.85 32.86 -5.10
N ALA A 816 -5.40 33.27 -6.29
CA ALA A 816 -5.89 32.70 -7.56
C ALA A 816 -5.62 31.19 -7.67
N GLN A 817 -4.43 30.73 -7.29
CA GLN A 817 -4.09 29.31 -7.25
C GLN A 817 -4.88 28.59 -6.14
N ARG A 818 -5.03 29.20 -4.96
CA ARG A 818 -5.77 28.62 -3.82
C ARG A 818 -7.23 28.39 -4.13
N LEU A 819 -7.86 29.34 -4.81
CA LEU A 819 -9.24 29.21 -5.27
C LEU A 819 -9.36 28.16 -6.37
N SER A 820 -8.44 28.12 -7.34
CA SER A 820 -8.42 27.06 -8.34
C SER A 820 -8.25 25.66 -7.72
N GLU A 821 -7.41 25.54 -6.68
CA GLU A 821 -7.21 24.31 -5.91
C GLU A 821 -8.48 23.88 -5.17
N ALA A 822 -9.12 24.82 -4.47
CA ALA A 822 -10.32 24.58 -3.68
C ALA A 822 -11.55 24.29 -4.55
N LEU A 823 -11.77 25.08 -5.60
CA LEU A 823 -12.90 24.97 -6.53
C LEU A 823 -12.79 23.79 -7.50
N ALA A 824 -11.67 23.07 -7.48
CA ALA A 824 -11.58 21.74 -8.07
C ALA A 824 -12.10 20.64 -7.12
N VAL A 825 -12.22 20.90 -5.81
CA VAL A 825 -12.70 19.95 -4.79
C VAL A 825 -14.16 20.20 -4.47
N PHE A 826 -14.50 21.46 -4.18
CA PHE A 826 -15.81 21.95 -3.77
C PHE A 826 -16.39 22.88 -4.83
N ASP A 827 -17.71 23.04 -4.83
CA ASP A 827 -18.42 23.92 -5.75
C ASP A 827 -18.51 25.36 -5.17
N VAL A 828 -18.47 25.46 -3.84
CA VAL A 828 -18.43 26.70 -3.05
C VAL A 828 -17.41 26.52 -1.91
N VAL A 829 -16.58 27.52 -1.67
CA VAL A 829 -15.54 27.50 -0.62
C VAL A 829 -15.61 28.70 0.32
N GLY A 830 -15.37 28.48 1.62
CA GLY A 830 -15.14 29.53 2.63
C GLY A 830 -13.89 29.27 3.49
N VAL A 831 -13.61 30.13 4.47
CA VAL A 831 -12.45 30.00 5.39
C VAL A 831 -12.79 29.49 6.79
N ALA A 832 -14.06 29.60 7.18
CA ALA A 832 -14.62 29.06 8.41
C ALA A 832 -16.04 28.52 8.13
N GLY A 833 -16.51 27.59 8.96
CA GLY A 833 -17.80 26.95 8.73
C GLY A 833 -18.14 25.84 9.72
N ASN A 834 -19.20 25.09 9.43
CA ASN A 834 -19.73 24.04 10.30
C ASN A 834 -20.16 22.82 9.46
N LYS A 835 -19.88 21.61 9.98
CA LYS A 835 -20.26 20.31 9.39
C LYS A 835 -21.76 20.02 9.49
N GLY A 836 -22.50 20.73 10.34
CA GLY A 836 -23.92 20.53 10.59
C GLY A 836 -24.76 21.80 10.39
N VAL A 837 -26.08 21.60 10.40
CA VAL A 837 -27.09 22.66 10.49
C VAL A 837 -28.03 22.24 11.61
N ASN A 838 -28.21 23.10 12.61
CA ASN A 838 -29.19 22.90 13.66
C ASN A 838 -30.47 23.71 13.35
N PRO A 839 -31.69 23.26 13.72
CA PRO A 839 -32.92 24.02 13.47
C PRO A 839 -32.90 25.40 14.13
N GLY A 840 -33.06 26.47 13.34
CA GLY A 840 -33.00 27.84 13.86
C GLY A 840 -31.59 28.31 14.26
N GLN A 841 -30.54 27.73 13.71
CA GLN A 841 -29.17 28.18 13.93
C GLN A 841 -28.95 29.63 13.44
N GLY A 842 -28.53 30.53 14.34
CA GLY A 842 -28.38 31.98 14.05
C GLY A 842 -26.99 32.45 13.60
N ALA A 843 -25.99 31.57 13.55
CA ALA A 843 -24.70 31.84 12.92
C ALA A 843 -24.03 30.50 12.59
N TRP A 844 -23.09 30.47 11.64
CA TRP A 844 -22.36 29.26 11.27
C TRP A 844 -21.73 28.57 12.51
N ALA A 845 -21.26 29.35 13.48
CA ALA A 845 -20.60 28.86 14.69
C ALA A 845 -21.53 28.39 15.81
N PHE A 846 -22.85 28.66 15.76
CA PHE A 846 -23.75 28.44 16.91
C PHE A 846 -24.45 27.08 16.93
N ALA A 847 -24.68 26.58 18.16
CA ALA A 847 -25.58 25.46 18.45
C ALA A 847 -27.06 25.89 18.33
N GLU A 848 -28.00 24.99 18.65
CA GLU A 848 -29.43 25.31 18.76
C GLU A 848 -29.72 26.50 19.70
N LYS A 849 -28.94 26.65 20.78
CA LYS A 849 -29.06 27.79 21.70
C LYS A 849 -28.29 28.99 21.16
N MET A 850 -29.03 30.02 20.75
CA MET A 850 -28.46 31.27 20.25
C MET A 850 -27.38 31.86 21.17
N GLY A 851 -26.27 32.32 20.59
CA GLY A 851 -25.10 32.84 21.30
C GLY A 851 -24.21 31.78 21.96
N THR A 852 -24.54 30.49 21.85
CA THR A 852 -23.70 29.38 22.32
C THR A 852 -22.98 28.76 21.13
N TRP A 853 -21.65 28.65 21.18
CA TRP A 853 -20.87 27.97 20.15
C TRP A 853 -21.25 26.47 20.07
N ASP A 854 -21.26 25.90 18.86
CA ASP A 854 -21.49 24.48 18.64
C ASP A 854 -20.27 23.63 19.07
N LEU A 855 -20.44 22.31 19.13
CA LEU A 855 -19.41 21.39 19.58
C LEU A 855 -18.14 21.51 18.71
N PRO A 856 -16.93 21.63 19.29
CA PRO A 856 -15.70 21.92 18.53
C PRO A 856 -15.43 20.99 17.34
N HIS A 857 -15.80 19.70 17.44
CA HIS A 857 -15.59 18.73 16.35
C HIS A 857 -16.50 18.96 15.12
N LYS A 858 -17.54 19.79 15.24
CA LYS A 858 -18.40 20.21 14.12
C LYS A 858 -17.90 21.46 13.40
N LEU A 859 -17.14 22.31 14.10
CA LEU A 859 -16.61 23.55 13.53
C LEU A 859 -15.45 23.25 12.58
N LEU A 860 -15.20 24.16 11.64
CA LEU A 860 -14.26 23.99 10.53
C LEU A 860 -13.46 25.28 10.28
N GLY A 861 -12.22 25.12 9.83
CA GLY A 861 -11.37 26.23 9.39
C GLY A 861 -10.85 27.12 10.48
N GLY A 862 -10.56 28.36 10.11
CA GLY A 862 -9.94 29.35 10.97
C GLY A 862 -9.52 30.61 10.23
N LEU A 863 -9.50 31.73 10.95
CA LEU A 863 -9.03 33.01 10.42
C LEU A 863 -8.44 33.89 11.52
N HIS A 864 -7.71 34.93 11.12
CA HIS A 864 -7.07 35.85 12.05
C HIS A 864 -8.01 37.01 12.38
N HIS A 865 -8.05 37.43 13.65
CA HIS A 865 -8.84 38.57 14.11
C HIS A 865 -7.92 39.64 14.68
N ILE A 866 -8.16 40.90 14.31
CA ILE A 866 -7.60 42.08 14.96
C ILE A 866 -8.75 42.94 15.46
N THR A 867 -9.10 42.77 16.73
CA THR A 867 -10.17 43.51 17.41
C THR A 867 -9.69 43.94 18.81
N PRO A 868 -10.38 44.88 19.50
CA PRO A 868 -10.00 45.26 20.86
C PRO A 868 -9.95 44.10 21.87
N LYS A 869 -10.69 43.00 21.61
CA LYS A 869 -10.67 41.77 22.42
C LYS A 869 -9.59 40.78 21.98
N HIS A 870 -9.19 40.81 20.72
CA HIS A 870 -8.21 39.92 20.11
C HIS A 870 -7.23 40.73 19.25
N PRO A 871 -6.28 41.47 19.84
CA PRO A 871 -5.41 42.36 19.07
C PRO A 871 -4.36 41.63 18.20
N ASN A 872 -4.16 40.32 18.38
CA ASN A 872 -3.21 39.48 17.62
C ASN A 872 -3.69 38.01 17.53
N GLY A 873 -5.00 37.76 17.44
CA GLY A 873 -5.59 36.44 17.69
C GLY A 873 -5.83 35.61 16.42
N PHE A 874 -5.11 34.49 16.23
CA PHE A 874 -5.52 33.48 15.26
C PHE A 874 -6.54 32.53 15.89
N SER A 875 -7.70 32.40 15.26
CA SER A 875 -8.79 31.54 15.70
C SER A 875 -8.85 30.29 14.84
N LEU A 876 -8.31 29.17 15.35
CA LEU A 876 -8.50 27.84 14.74
C LEU A 876 -9.78 27.22 15.31
N TYR A 877 -10.76 26.98 14.43
CA TYR A 877 -12.06 26.44 14.81
C TYR A 877 -12.15 24.92 14.62
N GLY A 878 -11.48 24.39 13.60
CA GLY A 878 -11.45 22.96 13.30
C GLY A 878 -10.65 22.64 12.03
N PRO A 879 -10.79 21.43 11.48
CA PRO A 879 -10.00 21.02 10.31
C PRO A 879 -10.34 21.85 9.06
N THR A 880 -9.35 21.98 8.18
CA THR A 880 -9.50 22.58 6.84
C THR A 880 -9.62 21.49 5.76
N ARG A 881 -9.86 21.89 4.51
CA ARG A 881 -10.12 21.00 3.34
C ARG A 881 -11.30 20.04 3.56
N ALA A 882 -12.20 20.43 4.47
CA ALA A 882 -13.29 19.61 4.95
C ALA A 882 -14.62 20.07 4.35
N ALA A 883 -15.51 19.11 4.08
CA ALA A 883 -16.86 19.39 3.63
C ALA A 883 -17.65 20.12 4.72
N ALA A 884 -18.35 21.18 4.33
CA ALA A 884 -19.14 22.04 5.20
C ALA A 884 -20.63 21.97 4.82
N ARG A 885 -21.48 22.36 5.76
CA ARG A 885 -22.91 22.62 5.52
C ARG A 885 -23.27 24.09 5.65
N LEU A 886 -22.50 24.84 6.44
CA LEU A 886 -22.56 26.29 6.57
C LEU A 886 -21.14 26.86 6.46
N LEU A 887 -21.02 28.02 5.85
CA LEU A 887 -19.79 28.81 5.73
C LEU A 887 -20.01 30.18 6.38
N ASP A 888 -18.93 30.80 6.82
CA ASP A 888 -18.92 32.19 7.28
C ASP A 888 -18.99 33.16 6.09
N GLY A 889 -19.94 34.10 6.12
CA GLY A 889 -20.10 35.16 5.14
C GLY A 889 -18.91 36.11 4.95
N VAL A 890 -17.93 36.11 5.86
CA VAL A 890 -16.67 36.89 5.77
C VAL A 890 -15.85 36.58 4.50
N PHE A 891 -15.95 35.35 3.99
CA PHE A 891 -15.31 34.91 2.75
C PHE A 891 -16.08 33.74 2.13
N ILE A 892 -16.65 33.96 0.95
CA ILE A 892 -17.26 32.91 0.13
C ILE A 892 -16.73 33.04 -1.29
N ALA A 893 -16.34 31.93 -1.93
CA ALA A 893 -15.95 31.92 -3.34
C ALA A 893 -16.54 30.73 -4.10
N ALA A 894 -16.78 30.93 -5.39
CA ALA A 894 -17.38 29.94 -6.30
C ALA A 894 -17.03 30.28 -7.77
N ARG A 895 -17.26 29.35 -8.70
CA ARG A 895 -17.30 29.71 -10.13
C ARG A 895 -18.65 30.29 -10.49
N ALA A 896 -18.66 31.34 -11.32
CA ALA A 896 -19.90 32.00 -11.74
C ALA A 896 -20.86 31.01 -12.42
N GLY A 897 -20.36 30.19 -13.35
CA GLY A 897 -21.14 29.18 -14.07
C GLY A 897 -21.81 28.17 -13.14
N THR A 898 -21.10 27.71 -12.11
CA THR A 898 -21.64 26.77 -11.11
C THR A 898 -22.84 27.34 -10.35
N LEU A 899 -22.83 28.64 -10.01
CA LEU A 899 -23.97 29.28 -9.36
C LEU A 899 -25.11 29.61 -10.35
N GLN A 900 -24.76 29.99 -11.59
CA GLN A 900 -25.71 30.24 -12.68
C GLN A 900 -26.51 28.97 -13.04
N GLU A 901 -25.81 27.84 -13.27
CA GLU A 901 -26.38 26.53 -13.62
C GLU A 901 -27.23 25.93 -12.51
N ALA A 902 -26.80 26.09 -11.24
CA ALA A 902 -27.54 25.62 -10.07
C ALA A 902 -28.68 26.57 -9.64
N HIS A 903 -28.80 27.74 -10.29
CA HIS A 903 -29.73 28.83 -9.95
C HIS A 903 -29.66 29.27 -8.47
N VAL A 904 -28.46 29.27 -7.89
CA VAL A 904 -28.23 29.64 -6.48
C VAL A 904 -27.90 31.12 -6.37
N GLN A 905 -28.62 31.81 -5.47
CA GLN A 905 -28.49 33.25 -5.23
C GLN A 905 -28.48 33.55 -3.72
N PHE A 906 -28.01 34.73 -3.34
CA PHE A 906 -28.11 35.26 -1.98
C PHE A 906 -29.46 35.98 -1.78
N ALA A 907 -30.18 35.74 -0.68
CA ALA A 907 -31.45 36.40 -0.39
C ALA A 907 -31.31 37.91 -0.04
N PRO A 908 -31.82 38.86 -0.87
CA PRO A 908 -31.77 40.29 -0.56
C PRO A 908 -32.61 40.72 0.65
N GLU A 909 -33.67 39.97 0.97
CA GLU A 909 -34.57 40.19 2.10
C GLU A 909 -33.90 40.02 3.49
N LEU A 910 -32.69 39.44 3.54
CA LEU A 910 -31.88 39.33 4.76
C LEU A 910 -30.91 40.51 4.98
N ALA A 911 -30.87 41.47 4.03
CA ALA A 911 -30.09 42.70 4.06
C ALA A 911 -28.56 42.50 4.18
N PHE A 912 -28.03 42.52 5.40
CA PHE A 912 -26.59 42.40 5.71
C PHE A 912 -26.25 41.16 6.56
N HIS A 913 -27.25 40.49 7.14
CA HIS A 913 -27.04 39.41 8.11
C HIS A 913 -27.60 38.10 7.57
N LEU A 914 -27.00 36.95 7.88
CA LEU A 914 -27.53 35.60 7.58
C LEU A 914 -27.69 35.24 6.09
N TYR A 915 -27.34 36.14 5.16
CA TYR A 915 -27.32 35.87 3.72
C TYR A 915 -26.37 34.70 3.38
N ASP A 916 -25.34 34.50 4.19
CA ASP A 916 -24.37 33.41 4.14
C ASP A 916 -24.98 32.06 4.55
N LEU A 917 -25.72 32.02 5.66
CA LEU A 917 -26.42 30.82 6.10
C LEU A 917 -27.54 30.43 5.12
N ASP A 918 -28.34 31.38 4.64
CA ASP A 918 -29.36 31.13 3.61
C ASP A 918 -28.72 30.59 2.33
N PHE A 919 -27.72 31.29 1.78
CA PHE A 919 -27.00 30.85 0.59
C PHE A 919 -26.42 29.44 0.75
N CYS A 920 -25.88 29.09 1.91
CA CYS A 920 -25.39 27.74 2.17
C CYS A 920 -26.52 26.69 2.14
N LEU A 921 -27.70 27.00 2.70
CA LEU A 921 -28.86 26.12 2.65
C LEU A 921 -29.45 26.00 1.24
N GLN A 922 -29.49 27.09 0.47
CA GLN A 922 -29.90 27.07 -0.94
C GLN A 922 -28.93 26.25 -1.80
N ALA A 923 -27.63 26.51 -1.68
CA ALA A 923 -26.58 25.77 -2.38
C ALA A 923 -26.64 24.27 -2.07
N HIS A 924 -26.84 23.90 -0.80
CA HIS A 924 -26.99 22.49 -0.43
C HIS A 924 -28.27 21.85 -0.96
N ARG A 925 -29.40 22.59 -1.00
CA ARG A 925 -30.65 22.12 -1.64
C ARG A 925 -30.49 21.92 -3.15
N ALA A 926 -29.66 22.74 -3.81
CA ALA A 926 -29.27 22.59 -5.21
C ALA A 926 -28.20 21.50 -5.45
N GLY A 927 -27.76 20.78 -4.41
CA GLY A 927 -26.78 19.69 -4.53
C GLY A 927 -25.32 20.14 -4.58
N LEU A 928 -25.02 21.43 -4.41
CA LEU A 928 -23.65 21.94 -4.40
C LEU A 928 -22.88 21.48 -3.16
N ARG A 929 -21.60 21.16 -3.37
CA ARG A 929 -20.67 20.71 -2.33
C ARG A 929 -19.94 21.91 -1.75
N LEU A 930 -20.24 22.23 -0.50
CA LEU A 930 -19.59 23.29 0.26
C LEU A 930 -18.37 22.73 0.99
N GLY A 931 -17.33 23.55 1.15
CA GLY A 931 -16.17 23.18 1.94
C GLY A 931 -15.38 24.37 2.46
N VAL A 932 -14.54 24.11 3.46
CA VAL A 932 -13.65 25.11 4.06
C VAL A 932 -12.21 24.87 3.61
N TRP A 933 -11.47 25.93 3.27
CA TRP A 933 -10.12 25.85 2.73
C TRP A 933 -9.14 26.78 3.45
N PRO A 934 -7.85 26.40 3.60
CA PRO A 934 -6.86 27.23 4.29
C PRO A 934 -6.39 28.39 3.39
N ILE A 935 -7.18 29.46 3.38
CA ILE A 935 -6.88 30.76 2.78
C ILE A 935 -6.61 31.74 3.92
N ALA A 936 -5.54 32.55 3.80
CA ALA A 936 -5.17 33.51 4.82
C ALA A 936 -5.94 34.84 4.69
N ILE A 937 -6.77 35.17 5.69
CA ILE A 937 -7.42 36.48 5.85
C ILE A 937 -7.35 36.96 7.30
N THR A 938 -7.29 38.28 7.49
CA THR A 938 -7.46 38.95 8.78
C THR A 938 -8.76 39.77 8.76
N HIS A 939 -9.65 39.50 9.70
CA HIS A 939 -10.91 40.22 9.88
C HIS A 939 -10.81 41.22 11.04
N PHE A 940 -11.34 42.43 10.82
CA PHE A 940 -11.23 43.55 11.77
C PHE A 940 -12.53 43.80 12.58
N SER A 941 -13.54 42.94 12.41
CA SER A 941 -14.79 42.93 13.16
C SER A 941 -14.98 41.62 13.94
N ALA A 942 -15.94 41.62 14.86
CA ALA A 942 -16.30 40.45 15.69
C ALA A 942 -17.75 39.97 15.47
N GLY A 943 -18.51 40.64 14.60
CA GLY A 943 -19.97 40.47 14.46
C GLY A 943 -20.76 41.02 15.66
N ASP A 944 -21.95 41.57 15.41
CA ASP A 944 -22.87 42.03 16.48
C ASP A 944 -24.29 41.46 16.32
N PHE A 945 -24.47 40.31 16.96
CA PHE A 945 -25.72 39.56 17.04
C PHE A 945 -26.77 40.21 17.98
N SER A 946 -26.44 41.32 18.66
CA SER A 946 -27.36 42.01 19.57
C SER A 946 -28.22 43.09 18.89
N THR A 947 -27.82 43.51 17.68
CA THR A 947 -28.47 44.59 16.92
C THR A 947 -29.91 44.24 16.50
N GLU A 948 -30.77 45.26 16.41
CA GLU A 948 -32.17 45.06 15.99
C GLU A 948 -32.28 44.67 14.50
N SER A 949 -31.33 45.11 13.67
CA SER A 949 -31.22 44.68 12.27
C SER A 949 -30.92 43.18 12.17
N TRP A 950 -30.02 42.64 13.02
CA TRP A 950 -29.75 41.21 13.08
C TRP A 950 -30.98 40.42 13.54
N LYS A 951 -31.66 40.86 14.61
CA LYS A 951 -32.87 40.18 15.11
C LYS A 951 -33.99 40.11 14.07
N ASN A 952 -34.15 41.16 13.25
CA ASN A 952 -35.16 41.17 12.19
C ASN A 952 -34.77 40.25 11.02
N ALA A 953 -33.52 40.28 10.56
CA ALA A 953 -33.03 39.30 9.58
C ALA A 953 -33.19 37.85 10.07
N TYR A 954 -32.93 37.58 11.36
CA TYR A 954 -33.10 36.25 11.96
C TYR A 954 -34.56 35.77 12.00
N LYS A 955 -35.54 36.67 12.22
CA LYS A 955 -36.96 36.32 12.08
C LYS A 955 -37.30 35.92 10.64
N THR A 956 -36.86 36.70 9.65
CA THR A 956 -37.07 36.41 8.21
C THR A 956 -36.42 35.09 7.81
N TYR A 957 -35.13 34.89 8.14
CA TYR A 957 -34.39 33.66 7.90
C TYR A 957 -35.10 32.42 8.48
N ARG A 958 -35.58 32.51 9.72
CA ARG A 958 -36.36 31.41 10.33
C ARG A 958 -37.67 31.12 9.59
N GLN A 959 -38.36 32.13 9.06
CA GLN A 959 -39.58 31.94 8.26
C GLN A 959 -39.27 31.26 6.92
N LEU A 960 -38.14 31.60 6.27
CA LEU A 960 -37.71 31.02 4.99
C LEU A 960 -37.35 29.51 5.08
N HIS A 961 -36.74 29.07 6.19
CA HIS A 961 -36.24 27.69 6.31
C HIS A 961 -36.98 26.81 7.33
N TRP A 962 -37.64 27.38 8.34
CA TRP A 962 -38.38 26.64 9.39
C TRP A 962 -39.74 27.28 9.75
N PRO A 963 -40.70 27.37 8.80
CA PRO A 963 -41.98 28.04 9.01
C PRO A 963 -42.91 27.40 10.07
N GLN A 964 -42.62 26.20 10.57
CA GLN A 964 -43.45 25.48 11.54
C GLN A 964 -42.77 25.31 12.91
N ALA A 965 -42.75 26.39 13.70
CA ALA A 965 -42.30 26.36 15.10
C ALA A 965 -43.06 27.35 16.01
N THR A 966 -44.33 27.63 15.69
CA THR A 966 -45.17 28.66 16.36
C THR A 966 -46.52 28.12 16.87
N GLN A 967 -46.64 26.81 17.08
CA GLN A 967 -47.79 26.20 17.78
C GLN A 967 -47.37 25.09 18.77
N LYS A 968 -46.73 25.50 19.88
CA LYS A 968 -46.72 24.84 21.21
C LYS A 968 -45.74 25.57 22.14
N ALA A 969 -46.11 26.78 22.54
CA ALA A 969 -45.40 27.57 23.55
C ALA A 969 -46.39 28.23 24.52
N ASP A 970 -47.41 27.47 24.93
CA ASP A 970 -48.27 27.79 26.07
C ASP A 970 -48.73 26.49 26.73
N LYS A 971 -48.75 26.49 28.07
CA LYS A 971 -49.02 25.35 28.98
C LYS A 971 -47.95 24.25 29.05
N VAL A 972 -46.98 24.42 29.96
CA VAL A 972 -46.81 23.52 31.13
C VAL A 972 -46.41 24.39 32.34
N ALA A 973 -47.00 24.12 33.51
CA ALA A 973 -46.77 24.85 34.75
C ALA A 973 -45.44 24.46 35.43
N PRO A 974 -44.86 25.30 36.33
CA PRO A 974 -43.60 25.00 36.99
C PRO A 974 -43.76 23.91 38.07
N ASN A 975 -42.88 22.91 38.06
CA ASN A 975 -42.75 21.95 39.16
C ASN A 975 -41.41 22.19 39.90
N PRO A 976 -41.41 22.64 41.18
CA PRO A 976 -40.19 22.97 41.92
C PRO A 976 -39.71 21.79 42.80
N ALA A 977 -38.59 21.16 42.45
CA ALA A 977 -37.94 20.19 43.35
C ALA A 977 -36.43 20.03 43.16
N ALA A 978 -35.73 19.95 44.29
CA ALA A 978 -34.45 19.26 44.53
C ALA A 978 -33.18 19.73 43.79
N THR A 979 -32.54 20.71 44.42
CA THR A 979 -31.08 20.86 44.53
C THR A 979 -30.34 19.57 44.93
N LYS A 980 -29.27 19.19 44.21
CA LYS A 980 -27.88 19.05 44.74
C LYS A 980 -26.87 18.52 43.69
N PRO A 981 -25.55 18.76 43.87
CA PRO A 981 -24.50 18.36 42.91
C PRO A 981 -23.76 17.07 43.30
N LEU A 982 -23.15 16.43 42.30
CA LEU A 982 -22.02 15.49 42.40
C LEU A 982 -20.97 16.02 41.42
N ALA A 983 -19.81 16.51 41.87
CA ALA A 983 -18.67 15.79 42.48
C ALA A 983 -17.80 15.10 41.41
N ALA A 984 -16.49 15.24 41.56
CA ALA A 984 -15.49 14.93 40.54
C ALA A 984 -15.11 13.45 40.48
N ASP A 985 -14.73 12.99 39.29
CA ASP A 985 -13.43 12.35 38.98
C ASP A 985 -13.10 12.60 37.49
#